data_AF-A0A9K3EMI4-F1
#
_entry.id   AF-A0A9K3EMI4-F1
#
_cell.length_a   1.000
_cell.length_b   1.000
_cell.length_c   1.000
_cell.angle_alpha   90.00
_cell.angle_beta   90.00
_cell.angle_gamma   90.00
#
_symmetry.space_group_name_H-M   'P 1'
#
loop_
_entity.id
_entity.type
_entity.pdbx_description
1 polymer ?
#
loop_
_entity_poly.entity_id
_entity_poly.type
_entity_poly.pdbx_seq_one_letter_code
_entity_poly.pdbx_strand_id
1 'polypeptide(L)'
;MMWSTTLANLKENLNKIALDVHDDDDDGDHYHRPSDLSDSDRRFSLNHRPSASPLANGLDSTYSSSEIEQYKAEIKRLQESEAQIKALSVNYAALLKEREDRISRLNDENSSLKKNLDASRSEILKTSASSSSGYKKNRSFGKRMQNGVTLKEDAHSLQPSMIQNKTGSSSTESSEKELSDLLEEKNNSLATLQATHEQQLKQLQDELDKERGKSASLQFRFQEEQKLNRSFYEERDSLKADKENMLAEMSKIRDELSRKISEIRHLQLELNKKENTEANDAAESLKRVVASLEKENSDLKMEKNELKVALEVASKSLSSNSNGVHEASGSFVGKEEMEASLQKMEKDLKETAQQRDKALQQLNRLKQHLLEKESEDSEKMDEDSKIIEGLREDNEILKAQIRHLEKSLNQAIAGQEEVRLTNNTELQKAKETIDDLNKKVASLRSTVDVKNVELLNLQTALGQYYAEIEAKEHLERELASAREESVKLSERLKEAFQEAETAKKEKEECMEKLSQTERLLAEGKGRVMKLEEDNNKLRRALEQSMTRLNRMSMDSDFSVDRRIVIKLLVTYFQRNHSKEVLDLMVRMLGFSEEEKQRIGVAQQGAGKGVVRGVFGLPGRLVGGIIGGTPTTDNLPNAALDNQSFADMWVDFLLKEGEEREKRESSENIDTK
;
A
#
# COMPACT_ATOMS: atom_id res chain seq x y z
N MET A 1 19.17 5.83 18.21
CA MET A 1 20.21 5.26 17.33
C MET A 1 19.83 3.88 16.80
N MET A 2 19.51 2.87 17.62
CA MET A 2 19.24 1.50 17.13
C MET A 2 18.05 1.32 16.14
N TRP A 3 17.10 2.25 16.09
CA TRP A 3 15.97 2.16 15.14
C TRP A 3 16.35 2.63 13.71
N SER A 4 17.36 3.50 13.59
CA SER A 4 17.80 4.07 12.32
C SER A 4 18.44 3.02 11.42
N THR A 5 19.25 2.12 12.00
CA THR A 5 19.90 1.00 11.31
C THR A 5 18.90 -0.03 10.79
N THR A 6 17.86 -0.37 11.56
CA THR A 6 16.85 -1.34 11.12
C THR A 6 16.05 -0.84 9.91
N LEU A 7 15.71 0.45 9.90
CA LEU A 7 14.99 1.07 8.77
C LEU A 7 15.89 1.20 7.52
N ALA A 8 17.18 1.46 7.70
CA ALA A 8 18.16 1.47 6.62
C ALA A 8 18.28 0.07 5.97
N ASN A 9 18.51 -0.98 6.76
CA ASN A 9 18.58 -2.35 6.27
C ASN A 9 17.28 -2.79 5.57
N LEU A 10 16.10 -2.37 6.06
CA LEU A 10 14.83 -2.69 5.42
C LEU A 10 14.71 -2.02 4.04
N LYS A 11 15.12 -0.74 3.93
CA LYS A 11 15.13 0.00 2.67
C LYS A 11 16.15 -0.58 1.67
N GLU A 12 17.32 -1.00 2.15
CA GLU A 12 18.38 -1.60 1.32
C GLU A 12 17.93 -2.94 0.73
N ASN A 13 17.30 -3.82 1.54
CA ASN A 13 16.75 -5.09 1.03
C ASN A 13 15.60 -4.86 0.03
N LEU A 14 14.69 -3.91 0.29
CA LEU A 14 13.63 -3.54 -0.66
C LEU A 14 14.20 -3.00 -1.98
N ASN A 15 15.23 -2.16 -1.92
CA ASN A 15 15.86 -1.60 -3.12
C ASN A 15 16.66 -2.65 -3.90
N LYS A 16 17.15 -3.71 -3.24
CA LYS A 16 17.79 -4.84 -3.91
C LYS A 16 16.77 -5.76 -4.59
N ILE A 17 15.66 -6.09 -3.92
CA ILE A 17 14.56 -6.87 -4.51
C ILE A 17 13.96 -6.14 -5.73
N ALA A 18 13.94 -4.81 -5.72
CA ALA A 18 13.50 -4.01 -6.87
C ALA A 18 14.50 -3.95 -8.04
N LEU A 19 15.77 -4.34 -7.83
CA LEU A 19 16.77 -4.47 -8.90
C LEU A 19 16.79 -5.91 -9.45
N ASP A 20 16.82 -6.91 -8.57
CA ASP A 20 16.77 -8.35 -8.90
C ASP A 20 15.49 -8.79 -9.66
N VAL A 21 14.55 -7.87 -9.95
CA VAL A 21 13.27 -8.08 -10.68
C VAL A 21 13.24 -7.34 -12.03
N HIS A 22 14.27 -6.58 -12.40
CA HIS A 22 14.32 -5.82 -13.65
C HIS A 22 15.45 -6.22 -14.62
N ASP A 23 16.34 -7.15 -14.25
CA ASP A 23 17.49 -7.56 -15.06
C ASP A 23 17.21 -8.78 -15.99
N ASP A 24 15.99 -9.36 -16.00
CA ASP A 24 15.63 -10.59 -16.75
C ASP A 24 14.89 -10.35 -18.09
N ASP A 25 14.58 -9.10 -18.46
CA ASP A 25 13.61 -8.75 -19.53
C ASP A 25 14.20 -8.05 -20.79
N ASP A 26 15.53 -7.88 -20.90
CA ASP A 26 16.17 -7.17 -22.05
C ASP A 26 17.45 -7.84 -22.58
N ASP A 27 17.30 -8.97 -23.30
CA ASP A 27 18.28 -9.43 -24.30
C ASP A 27 17.65 -10.48 -25.24
N GLY A 28 17.63 -10.29 -26.57
CA GLY A 28 17.32 -11.42 -27.50
C GLY A 28 16.65 -11.19 -28.86
N ASP A 29 16.17 -10.01 -29.22
CA ASP A 29 15.49 -9.80 -30.52
C ASP A 29 16.47 -9.36 -31.63
N HIS A 30 16.85 -10.26 -32.56
CA HIS A 30 16.87 -9.95 -34.01
C HIS A 30 17.19 -11.10 -35.00
N TYR A 31 16.39 -11.11 -36.07
CA TYR A 31 16.65 -11.54 -37.45
C TYR A 31 17.21 -12.95 -37.79
N HIS A 32 16.38 -13.72 -38.51
CA HIS A 32 16.53 -13.78 -39.99
C HIS A 32 15.25 -14.27 -40.71
N ARG A 33 14.90 -13.64 -41.84
CA ARG A 33 13.85 -14.08 -42.79
C ARG A 33 14.33 -13.95 -44.24
N PRO A 34 14.14 -15.01 -45.04
CA PRO A 34 13.73 -14.90 -46.45
C PRO A 34 12.42 -15.72 -46.67
N SER A 35 11.35 -15.23 -47.28
CA SER A 35 11.16 -14.60 -48.60
C SER A 35 10.98 -15.60 -49.75
N ASP A 36 9.70 -15.97 -49.93
CA ASP A 36 8.94 -16.36 -51.13
C ASP A 36 9.62 -17.07 -52.33
N LEU A 37 9.25 -18.34 -52.50
CA LEU A 37 8.92 -19.05 -53.76
C LEU A 37 7.92 -20.16 -53.40
N SER A 38 6.97 -20.64 -54.20
CA SER A 38 6.31 -20.22 -55.45
C SER A 38 5.12 -21.18 -55.68
N ASP A 39 4.15 -20.87 -56.54
CA ASP A 39 2.98 -21.74 -56.81
C ASP A 39 3.31 -23.17 -57.28
N SER A 40 2.50 -24.15 -56.85
CA SER A 40 1.67 -24.92 -57.80
C SER A 40 0.61 -25.78 -57.07
N ASP A 41 -0.67 -25.51 -57.33
CA ASP A 41 -1.73 -26.52 -57.17
C ASP A 41 -1.58 -27.60 -58.25
N ARG A 42 -1.71 -28.88 -57.90
CA ARG A 42 -2.17 -29.96 -58.80
C ARG A 42 -2.44 -31.27 -58.05
N ARG A 43 -3.71 -31.67 -58.09
CA ARG A 43 -4.18 -33.02 -57.74
C ARG A 43 -3.55 -34.07 -58.69
N PHE A 44 -3.16 -35.22 -58.16
CA PHE A 44 -3.43 -36.53 -58.78
C PHE A 44 -3.45 -37.64 -57.72
N SER A 45 -4.02 -38.79 -58.05
CA SER A 45 -4.55 -39.75 -57.08
C SER A 45 -3.80 -41.08 -57.06
N LEU A 46 -3.79 -41.73 -55.89
CA LEU A 46 -3.87 -43.18 -55.67
C LEU A 46 -2.79 -44.08 -56.31
N ASN A 47 -1.96 -44.74 -55.49
CA ASN A 47 -2.07 -46.21 -55.33
C ASN A 47 -1.19 -46.83 -54.21
N HIS A 48 -1.79 -47.86 -53.60
CA HIS A 48 -1.25 -49.00 -52.82
C HIS A 48 -0.33 -48.85 -51.59
N ARG A 49 -0.81 -49.52 -50.54
CA ARG A 49 -0.20 -49.99 -49.26
C ARG A 49 0.81 -51.16 -49.52
N PRO A 50 1.61 -51.68 -48.54
CA PRO A 50 1.22 -51.88 -47.13
C PRO A 50 2.26 -51.79 -45.98
N SER A 51 1.71 -51.60 -44.77
CA SER A 51 2.01 -52.25 -43.47
C SER A 51 3.44 -52.67 -43.10
N ALA A 52 3.95 -52.08 -42.02
CA ALA A 52 4.71 -52.80 -40.98
C ALA A 52 4.49 -52.15 -39.60
N SER A 53 4.01 -52.94 -38.63
CA SER A 53 3.87 -52.55 -37.22
C SER A 53 4.62 -53.56 -36.34
N PRO A 54 5.45 -53.13 -35.38
CA PRO A 54 5.96 -54.04 -34.35
C PRO A 54 4.84 -54.42 -33.38
N LEU A 55 4.66 -55.73 -33.13
CA LEU A 55 3.84 -56.21 -32.03
C LEU A 55 4.63 -56.11 -30.71
N ALA A 56 3.93 -55.86 -29.61
CA ALA A 56 4.51 -55.77 -28.28
C ALA A 56 4.82 -57.16 -27.69
N ASN A 57 5.71 -57.21 -26.67
CA ASN A 57 5.64 -58.24 -25.65
C ASN A 57 6.43 -57.85 -24.37
N GLY A 58 5.74 -57.83 -23.23
CA GLY A 58 6.33 -57.94 -21.89
C GLY A 58 6.74 -56.66 -21.15
N LEU A 59 6.26 -56.55 -19.90
CA LEU A 59 6.84 -55.77 -18.78
C LEU A 59 6.69 -54.23 -18.72
N ASP A 60 5.51 -53.67 -19.06
CA ASP A 60 5.19 -52.23 -18.79
C ASP A 60 4.31 -51.98 -17.54
N SER A 61 3.85 -53.04 -16.88
CA SER A 61 2.84 -52.93 -15.79
C SER A 61 3.32 -52.15 -14.56
N THR A 62 4.63 -52.16 -14.26
CA THR A 62 5.20 -51.58 -13.04
C THR A 62 5.41 -50.07 -13.09
N TYR A 63 5.66 -49.50 -14.28
CA TYR A 63 5.76 -48.05 -14.44
C TYR A 63 4.37 -47.40 -14.27
N SER A 64 3.37 -47.90 -14.99
CA SER A 64 1.99 -47.40 -14.86
C SER A 64 1.43 -47.58 -13.45
N SER A 65 1.71 -48.69 -12.76
CA SER A 65 1.25 -48.85 -11.37
C SER A 65 1.92 -47.87 -10.41
N SER A 66 3.24 -47.66 -10.53
CA SER A 66 3.98 -46.74 -9.67
C SER A 66 3.53 -45.29 -9.86
N GLU A 67 3.27 -44.87 -11.09
CA GLU A 67 2.81 -43.51 -11.40
C GLU A 67 1.38 -43.27 -10.87
N ILE A 68 0.47 -44.23 -11.02
CA ILE A 68 -0.88 -44.20 -10.42
C ILE A 68 -0.81 -44.17 -8.88
N GLU A 69 0.15 -44.86 -8.27
CA GLU A 69 0.34 -44.89 -6.82
C GLU A 69 0.94 -43.58 -6.29
N GLN A 70 1.85 -42.94 -7.04
CA GLN A 70 2.30 -41.57 -6.77
C GLN A 70 1.15 -40.56 -6.88
N TYR A 71 0.31 -40.63 -7.92
CA TYR A 71 -0.85 -39.75 -8.03
C TYR A 71 -1.87 -39.97 -6.90
N LYS A 72 -2.07 -41.20 -6.41
CA LYS A 72 -2.87 -41.47 -5.20
C LYS A 72 -2.28 -40.83 -3.95
N ALA A 73 -0.96 -40.96 -3.75
CA ALA A 73 -0.28 -40.34 -2.62
C ALA A 73 -0.38 -38.81 -2.67
N GLU A 74 -0.20 -38.21 -3.85
CA GLU A 74 -0.32 -36.77 -4.07
C GLU A 74 -1.75 -36.26 -3.84
N ILE A 75 -2.77 -36.97 -4.34
CA ILE A 75 -4.19 -36.64 -4.07
C ILE A 75 -4.48 -36.67 -2.57
N LYS A 76 -3.95 -37.66 -1.84
CA LYS A 76 -4.12 -37.75 -0.38
C LYS A 76 -3.41 -36.59 0.34
N ARG A 77 -2.17 -36.26 -0.06
CA ARG A 77 -1.41 -35.11 0.46
C ARG A 77 -2.14 -33.78 0.22
N LEU A 78 -2.72 -33.61 -0.97
CA LEU A 78 -3.52 -32.44 -1.32
C LEU A 78 -4.80 -32.36 -0.47
N GLN A 79 -5.53 -33.48 -0.27
CA GLN A 79 -6.71 -33.53 0.60
C GLN A 79 -6.38 -33.20 2.06
N GLU A 80 -5.25 -33.69 2.58
CA GLU A 80 -4.78 -33.37 3.92
C GLU A 80 -4.39 -31.89 4.05
N SER A 81 -3.75 -31.31 3.03
CA SER A 81 -3.49 -29.86 2.98
C SER A 81 -4.78 -29.03 2.87
N GLU A 82 -5.79 -29.49 2.12
CA GLU A 82 -7.08 -28.82 1.99
C GLU A 82 -7.84 -28.82 3.33
N ALA A 83 -7.78 -29.93 4.08
CA ALA A 83 -8.32 -30.03 5.43
C ALA A 83 -7.58 -29.10 6.42
N GLN A 84 -6.26 -29.00 6.32
CA GLN A 84 -5.45 -28.11 7.16
C GLN A 84 -5.74 -26.62 6.86
N ILE A 85 -5.87 -26.25 5.58
CA ILE A 85 -6.26 -24.89 5.14
C ILE A 85 -7.68 -24.55 5.62
N LYS A 86 -8.63 -25.49 5.54
CA LYS A 86 -9.98 -25.31 6.10
C LYS A 86 -9.93 -25.08 7.61
N ALA A 87 -9.19 -25.90 8.36
CA ALA A 87 -9.03 -25.75 9.81
C ALA A 87 -8.40 -24.39 10.18
N LEU A 88 -7.36 -23.97 9.46
CA LEU A 88 -6.77 -22.64 9.61
C LEU A 88 -7.77 -21.52 9.30
N SER A 89 -8.56 -21.63 8.23
CA SER A 89 -9.57 -20.61 7.88
C SER A 89 -10.65 -20.44 8.95
N VAL A 90 -11.08 -21.53 9.58
CA VAL A 90 -12.03 -21.50 10.71
C VAL A 90 -11.40 -20.87 11.95
N ASN A 91 -10.13 -21.15 12.24
CA ASN A 91 -9.40 -20.51 13.33
C ASN A 91 -9.22 -19.01 13.09
N TYR A 92 -8.82 -18.59 11.89
CA TYR A 92 -8.73 -17.18 11.50
C TYR A 92 -10.08 -16.47 11.58
N ALA A 93 -11.18 -17.09 11.16
CA ALA A 93 -12.53 -16.51 11.28
C ALA A 93 -12.95 -16.35 12.75
N ALA A 94 -12.65 -17.33 13.62
CA ALA A 94 -12.90 -17.22 15.05
C ALA A 94 -12.06 -16.12 15.72
N LEU A 95 -10.79 -15.98 15.32
CA LEU A 95 -9.89 -14.93 15.80
C LEU A 95 -10.31 -13.53 15.31
N LEU A 96 -10.80 -13.40 14.07
CA LEU A 96 -11.38 -12.16 13.56
C LEU A 96 -12.56 -11.74 14.42
N LYS A 97 -13.48 -12.66 14.69
CA LYS A 97 -14.66 -12.41 15.51
C LYS A 97 -14.29 -12.02 16.95
N GLU A 98 -13.29 -12.67 17.57
CA GLU A 98 -12.79 -12.25 18.90
C GLU A 98 -12.26 -10.81 18.89
N ARG A 99 -11.63 -10.37 17.78
CA ARG A 99 -11.17 -9.00 17.60
C ARG A 99 -12.32 -8.02 17.41
N GLU A 100 -13.32 -8.35 16.60
CA GLU A 100 -14.55 -7.55 16.42
C GLU A 100 -15.35 -7.42 17.73
N ASP A 101 -15.53 -8.51 18.47
CA ASP A 101 -16.15 -8.51 19.80
C ASP A 101 -15.35 -7.64 20.79
N ARG A 102 -14.02 -7.59 20.68
CA ARG A 102 -13.16 -6.73 21.53
C ARG A 102 -13.21 -5.26 21.10
N ILE A 103 -13.22 -4.96 19.81
CA ILE A 103 -13.39 -3.60 19.28
C ILE A 103 -14.77 -3.05 19.68
N SER A 104 -15.82 -3.84 19.56
CA SER A 104 -17.19 -3.47 19.97
C SER A 104 -17.24 -3.08 21.45
N ARG A 105 -16.72 -3.92 22.35
CA ARG A 105 -16.64 -3.62 23.79
C ARG A 105 -15.84 -2.34 24.10
N LEU A 106 -14.71 -2.13 23.41
CA LEU A 106 -13.93 -0.89 23.55
C LEU A 106 -14.67 0.34 23.00
N ASN A 107 -15.56 0.19 22.02
CA ASN A 107 -16.38 1.27 21.49
C ASN A 107 -17.56 1.60 22.43
N ASP A 108 -18.18 0.59 23.05
CA ASP A 108 -19.19 0.75 24.11
C ASP A 108 -18.58 1.43 25.36
N GLU A 109 -17.38 1.02 25.74
CA GLU A 109 -16.60 1.62 26.83
C GLU A 109 -16.24 3.07 26.53
N ASN A 110 -15.67 3.37 25.34
CA ASN A 110 -15.41 4.75 24.93
C ASN A 110 -16.69 5.60 24.85
N SER A 111 -17.80 5.03 24.39
CA SER A 111 -19.10 5.71 24.36
C SER A 111 -19.63 6.01 25.77
N SER A 112 -19.37 5.12 26.72
CA SER A 112 -19.74 5.29 28.13
C SER A 112 -18.83 6.29 28.86
N LEU A 113 -17.52 6.25 28.60
CA LEU A 113 -16.55 7.23 29.08
C LEU A 113 -16.84 8.63 28.53
N LYS A 114 -17.24 8.73 27.25
CA LYS A 114 -17.66 10.00 26.63
C LYS A 114 -18.93 10.56 27.28
N LYS A 115 -19.96 9.72 27.49
CA LYS A 115 -21.16 10.09 28.25
C LYS A 115 -20.83 10.55 29.68
N ASN A 116 -19.92 9.88 30.37
CA ASN A 116 -19.46 10.28 31.71
C ASN A 116 -18.66 11.60 31.70
N LEU A 117 -17.83 11.84 30.67
CA LEU A 117 -17.13 13.12 30.47
C LEU A 117 -18.10 14.28 30.20
N ASP A 118 -19.11 14.07 29.37
CA ASP A 118 -20.13 15.08 29.08
C ASP A 118 -21.07 15.30 30.27
N ALA A 119 -21.38 14.25 31.06
CA ALA A 119 -22.07 14.37 32.34
C ALA A 119 -21.24 15.14 33.39
N SER A 120 -19.95 14.82 33.54
CA SER A 120 -19.03 15.56 34.41
C SER A 120 -18.85 17.01 33.95
N ARG A 121 -18.83 17.29 32.64
CA ARG A 121 -18.88 18.67 32.12
C ARG A 121 -20.17 19.38 32.48
N SER A 122 -21.32 18.70 32.43
CA SER A 122 -22.60 19.25 32.88
C SER A 122 -22.58 19.57 34.39
N GLU A 123 -22.07 18.66 35.23
CA GLU A 123 -21.88 18.90 36.67
C GLU A 123 -20.88 20.03 36.96
N ILE A 124 -19.77 20.11 36.23
CA ILE A 124 -18.79 21.20 36.35
C ILE A 124 -19.41 22.55 35.94
N LEU A 125 -20.25 22.59 34.89
CA LEU A 125 -20.97 23.80 34.50
C LEU A 125 -22.01 24.22 35.55
N LYS A 126 -22.75 23.27 36.15
CA LYS A 126 -23.70 23.55 37.25
C LYS A 126 -22.99 24.05 38.51
N THR A 127 -21.87 23.46 38.89
CA THR A 127 -21.09 23.86 40.08
C THR A 127 -20.32 25.18 39.87
N SER A 128 -19.90 25.46 38.63
CA SER A 128 -19.35 26.77 38.24
C SER A 128 -20.38 27.91 38.37
N ALA A 129 -21.67 27.61 38.23
CA ALA A 129 -22.75 28.59 38.42
C ALA A 129 -23.08 28.88 39.89
N SER A 130 -22.52 28.15 40.85
CA SER A 130 -22.88 28.23 42.28
C SER A 130 -21.71 28.44 43.25
N SER A 131 -20.46 28.54 42.77
CA SER A 131 -19.27 28.63 43.64
C SER A 131 -18.22 29.67 43.20
N SER A 132 -18.53 30.95 43.44
CA SER A 132 -17.52 32.01 43.40
C SER A 132 -16.71 32.07 44.71
N SER A 133 -15.40 31.76 44.66
CA SER A 133 -14.30 32.21 45.57
C SER A 133 -13.27 31.10 45.82
N GLY A 134 -12.01 31.47 46.10
CA GLY A 134 -11.04 30.61 46.77
C GLY A 134 -9.83 30.17 45.94
N TYR A 135 -8.81 31.03 45.84
CA TYR A 135 -7.47 30.60 45.39
C TYR A 135 -6.84 29.57 46.35
N LYS A 136 -6.23 28.51 45.81
CA LYS A 136 -4.75 28.35 45.92
C LYS A 136 -4.16 27.24 45.05
N LYS A 137 -2.90 27.45 44.71
CA LYS A 137 -2.02 26.64 43.85
C LYS A 137 -1.05 25.85 44.73
N ASN A 138 -0.84 24.57 44.47
CA ASN A 138 0.34 23.84 44.95
C ASN A 138 0.71 22.67 44.01
N ARG A 139 2.01 22.36 43.95
CA ARG A 139 2.59 21.21 43.25
C ARG A 139 3.32 20.34 44.27
N SER A 140 3.22 19.01 44.17
CA SER A 140 4.27 18.12 44.68
C SER A 140 4.27 16.75 43.98
N PHE A 141 5.45 16.14 43.99
CA PHE A 141 5.83 14.87 43.39
C PHE A 141 5.09 13.65 43.98
N GLY A 142 5.06 12.54 43.25
CA GLY A 142 4.44 11.28 43.69
C GLY A 142 5.39 10.07 43.81
N LYS A 143 4.87 9.03 44.46
CA LYS A 143 5.22 7.59 44.48
C LYS A 143 3.87 6.89 44.76
N ARG A 144 3.45 5.75 44.20
CA ARG A 144 4.11 4.49 43.77
C ARG A 144 4.80 3.71 44.89
N MET A 145 4.02 3.09 45.79
CA MET A 145 3.97 1.62 45.93
C MET A 145 2.93 1.15 46.98
N GLN A 146 2.33 -0.03 46.71
CA GLN A 146 1.81 -1.04 47.64
C GLN A 146 1.17 -0.61 48.98
N ASN A 147 -0.16 -0.71 49.07
CA ASN A 147 -0.83 -0.99 50.36
C ASN A 147 -0.85 -2.52 50.59
N GLY A 148 -0.21 -2.97 51.67
CA GLY A 148 -0.48 -4.27 52.29
C GLY A 148 -1.55 -4.13 53.36
N VAL A 149 -2.36 -5.18 53.58
CA VAL A 149 -3.41 -5.18 54.61
C VAL A 149 -2.82 -5.49 55.98
N THR A 150 -3.01 -4.59 56.95
CA THR A 150 -2.97 -4.91 58.38
C THR A 150 -4.08 -4.16 59.10
N LEU A 151 -5.07 -4.90 59.61
CA LEU A 151 -6.02 -4.39 60.60
C LEU A 151 -5.28 -4.11 61.91
N LYS A 152 -5.68 -3.03 62.59
CA LYS A 152 -5.55 -2.91 64.04
C LYS A 152 -6.63 -2.00 64.59
N GLU A 153 -7.40 -2.53 65.53
CA GLU A 153 -8.19 -1.74 66.47
C GLU A 153 -7.25 -1.07 67.48
N ASP A 154 -7.65 0.08 68.01
CA ASP A 154 -7.42 0.45 69.42
C ASP A 154 -8.39 1.60 69.77
N ALA A 155 -8.81 1.68 71.03
CA ALA A 155 -9.89 2.56 71.49
C ALA A 155 -9.37 3.73 72.38
N HIS A 156 -10.30 4.36 73.12
CA HIS A 156 -10.15 5.51 74.03
C HIS A 156 -10.23 6.89 73.32
N SER A 157 -11.28 7.70 73.54
CA SER A 157 -11.77 8.35 74.79
C SER A 157 -11.03 9.64 75.12
N LEU A 158 -11.75 10.77 75.13
CA LEU A 158 -11.52 11.94 76.00
C LEU A 158 -12.67 12.99 75.87
N GLN A 159 -13.55 13.01 76.87
CA GLN A 159 -14.29 14.19 77.36
C GLN A 159 -13.44 14.88 78.46
N PRO A 160 -13.81 16.03 79.07
CA PRO A 160 -14.91 16.98 78.80
C PRO A 160 -14.43 18.46 78.70
N SER A 161 -15.36 19.42 78.54
CA SER A 161 -15.36 20.66 79.36
C SER A 161 -16.68 21.43 79.30
N MET A 162 -17.16 21.89 80.45
CA MET A 162 -18.38 22.70 80.61
C MET A 162 -18.14 24.20 80.37
N ILE A 163 -19.16 24.91 79.88
CA ILE A 163 -19.49 26.26 80.32
C ILE A 163 -21.01 26.35 80.54
N GLN A 164 -21.45 26.90 81.68
CA GLN A 164 -22.86 27.19 81.96
C GLN A 164 -23.23 28.62 81.49
N ASN A 165 -24.45 28.83 80.98
CA ASN A 165 -25.47 29.59 81.74
C ASN A 165 -26.85 29.70 81.07
N LYS A 166 -27.88 29.37 81.86
CA LYS A 166 -29.20 30.01 82.02
C LYS A 166 -30.17 30.23 80.83
N THR A 167 -31.36 29.66 81.05
CA THR A 167 -32.71 30.22 80.81
C THR A 167 -33.17 30.52 79.38
N GLY A 168 -34.09 29.68 78.87
CA GLY A 168 -35.06 30.10 77.86
C GLY A 168 -35.72 28.95 77.07
N SER A 169 -37.05 28.81 77.23
CA SER A 169 -38.02 28.21 76.30
C SER A 169 -37.86 26.76 75.81
N SER A 170 -39.00 26.07 75.74
CA SER A 170 -39.18 24.71 75.19
C SER A 170 -38.92 24.64 73.67
N SER A 171 -37.94 23.83 73.25
CA SER A 171 -37.77 23.40 71.84
C SER A 171 -36.76 22.25 71.60
N THR A 172 -36.06 21.73 72.61
CA THR A 172 -34.83 20.95 72.41
C THR A 172 -35.02 19.52 71.89
N GLU A 173 -36.11 18.83 72.24
CA GLU A 173 -36.33 17.42 71.86
C GLU A 173 -36.42 17.19 70.35
N SER A 174 -36.89 18.19 69.56
CA SER A 174 -36.91 18.07 68.10
C SER A 174 -35.50 18.18 67.52
N SER A 175 -34.72 19.18 67.94
CA SER A 175 -33.35 19.39 67.44
C SER A 175 -32.38 18.27 67.81
N GLU A 176 -32.55 17.63 68.98
CA GLU A 176 -31.69 16.53 69.41
C GLU A 176 -32.03 15.23 68.64
N LYS A 177 -33.31 15.04 68.31
CA LYS A 177 -33.75 13.96 67.41
C LYS A 177 -33.29 14.18 65.97
N GLU A 178 -33.45 15.39 65.41
CA GLU A 178 -32.98 15.73 64.06
C GLU A 178 -31.47 15.50 63.90
N LEU A 179 -30.67 15.77 64.94
CA LEU A 179 -29.24 15.43 64.96
C LEU A 179 -28.97 13.92 64.99
N SER A 180 -29.79 13.14 65.72
CA SER A 180 -29.69 11.68 65.72
C SER A 180 -30.06 11.08 64.37
N ASP A 181 -31.18 11.51 63.79
CA ASP A 181 -31.67 11.07 62.48
C ASP A 181 -30.65 11.42 61.37
N LEU A 182 -30.02 12.60 61.44
CA LEU A 182 -28.94 13.01 60.52
C LEU A 182 -27.66 12.18 60.70
N LEU A 183 -27.28 11.83 61.94
CA LEU A 183 -26.13 10.96 62.20
C LEU A 183 -26.38 9.53 61.69
N GLU A 184 -27.60 9.01 61.83
CA GLU A 184 -28.00 7.71 61.29
C GLU A 184 -28.02 7.74 59.76
N GLU A 185 -28.58 8.79 59.13
CA GLU A 185 -28.48 8.99 57.68
C GLU A 185 -27.01 9.03 57.20
N LYS A 186 -26.13 9.77 57.90
CA LYS A 186 -24.71 9.82 57.57
C LYS A 186 -24.03 8.46 57.70
N ASN A 187 -24.31 7.72 58.77
CA ASN A 187 -23.74 6.39 58.97
C ASN A 187 -24.23 5.40 57.91
N ASN A 188 -25.52 5.45 57.54
CA ASN A 188 -26.09 4.67 56.45
C ASN A 188 -25.51 5.06 55.07
N SER A 189 -25.25 6.34 54.82
CA SER A 189 -24.57 6.82 53.61
C SER A 189 -23.11 6.36 53.53
N LEU A 190 -22.43 6.23 54.67
CA LEU A 190 -21.06 5.72 54.75
C LEU A 190 -21.02 4.20 54.58
N ALA A 191 -21.95 3.46 55.19
CA ALA A 191 -22.08 2.02 55.04
C ALA A 191 -22.43 1.61 53.59
N THR A 192 -23.32 2.34 52.92
CA THR A 192 -23.63 2.12 51.50
C THR A 192 -22.45 2.46 50.60
N LEU A 193 -21.74 3.57 50.85
CA LEU A 193 -20.51 3.90 50.12
C LEU A 193 -19.44 2.82 50.30
N GLN A 194 -19.21 2.34 51.53
CA GLN A 194 -18.29 1.25 51.83
C GLN A 194 -18.68 -0.05 51.09
N ALA A 195 -19.96 -0.43 51.09
CA ALA A 195 -20.44 -1.59 50.34
C ALA A 195 -20.23 -1.45 48.83
N THR A 196 -20.41 -0.25 48.25
CA THR A 196 -20.12 -0.03 46.81
C THR A 196 -18.62 -0.13 46.49
N HIS A 197 -17.73 0.35 47.37
CA HIS A 197 -16.29 0.18 47.21
C HIS A 197 -15.87 -1.29 47.35
N GLU A 198 -16.47 -2.05 48.27
CA GLU A 198 -16.21 -3.49 48.44
C GLU A 198 -16.69 -4.29 47.22
N GLN A 199 -17.86 -3.95 46.66
CA GLN A 199 -18.35 -4.53 45.41
C GLN A 199 -17.42 -4.22 44.22
N GLN A 200 -16.92 -2.99 44.11
CA GLN A 200 -15.96 -2.60 43.06
C GLN A 200 -14.62 -3.34 43.20
N LEU A 201 -14.08 -3.47 44.42
CA LEU A 201 -12.87 -4.24 44.68
C LEU A 201 -13.04 -5.71 44.30
N LYS A 202 -14.19 -6.31 44.62
CA LYS A 202 -14.50 -7.69 44.24
C LYS A 202 -14.60 -7.88 42.73
N GLN A 203 -15.29 -6.97 42.02
CA GLN A 203 -15.35 -7.01 40.56
C GLN A 203 -13.95 -6.91 39.93
N LEU A 204 -13.11 -5.98 40.38
CA LEU A 204 -11.74 -5.83 39.89
C LEU A 204 -10.87 -7.07 40.18
N GLN A 205 -11.13 -7.79 41.28
CA GLN A 205 -10.46 -9.05 41.59
C GLN A 205 -10.92 -10.19 40.66
N ASP A 206 -12.22 -10.33 40.45
CA ASP A 206 -12.80 -11.32 39.51
C ASP A 206 -12.31 -11.09 38.07
N GLU A 207 -12.18 -9.82 37.65
CA GLU A 207 -11.58 -9.43 36.36
C GLU A 207 -10.08 -9.72 36.28
N LEU A 208 -9.31 -9.46 37.35
CA LEU A 208 -7.88 -9.76 37.41
C LEU A 208 -7.61 -11.26 37.30
N ASP A 209 -8.37 -12.11 38.00
CA ASP A 209 -8.20 -13.56 37.93
C ASP A 209 -8.68 -14.14 36.58
N LYS A 210 -9.66 -13.50 35.92
CA LYS A 210 -10.05 -13.80 34.54
C LYS A 210 -8.95 -13.45 33.52
N GLU A 211 -8.27 -12.31 33.67
CA GLU A 211 -7.11 -11.98 32.82
C GLU A 211 -5.89 -12.88 33.12
N ARG A 212 -5.67 -13.29 34.37
CA ARG A 212 -4.66 -14.31 34.71
C ARG A 212 -4.93 -15.65 34.02
N GLY A 213 -6.19 -16.11 34.04
CA GLY A 213 -6.61 -17.33 33.34
C GLY A 213 -6.38 -17.24 31.82
N LYS A 214 -6.69 -16.10 31.20
CA LYS A 214 -6.37 -15.83 29.78
C LYS A 214 -4.87 -15.84 29.52
N SER A 215 -4.07 -15.18 30.36
CA SER A 215 -2.62 -15.11 30.22
C SER A 215 -1.96 -16.50 30.29
N ALA A 216 -2.39 -17.33 31.24
CA ALA A 216 -1.93 -18.72 31.34
C ALA A 216 -2.33 -19.54 30.09
N SER A 217 -3.56 -19.37 29.60
CA SER A 217 -4.06 -20.02 28.38
C SER A 217 -3.26 -19.61 27.14
N LEU A 218 -2.90 -18.33 27.02
CA LEU A 218 -2.09 -17.80 25.92
C LEU A 218 -0.65 -18.34 25.99
N GLN A 219 -0.07 -18.40 27.19
CA GLN A 219 1.27 -18.96 27.42
C GLN A 219 1.33 -20.46 27.07
N PHE A 220 0.28 -21.23 27.38
CA PHE A 220 0.18 -22.64 26.97
C PHE A 220 0.16 -22.77 25.43
N ARG A 221 -0.72 -22.03 24.74
CA ARG A 221 -0.79 -22.04 23.26
C ARG A 221 0.55 -21.66 22.63
N PHE A 222 1.23 -20.64 23.14
CA PHE A 222 2.56 -20.24 22.65
C PHE A 222 3.62 -21.34 22.83
N GLN A 223 3.57 -22.09 23.94
CA GLN A 223 4.46 -23.24 24.14
C GLN A 223 4.12 -24.42 23.22
N GLU A 224 2.84 -24.61 22.88
CA GLU A 224 2.35 -25.61 21.93
C GLU A 224 2.75 -25.25 20.49
N GLU A 225 2.58 -23.99 20.07
CA GLU A 225 3.06 -23.46 18.80
C GLU A 225 4.58 -23.59 18.67
N GLN A 226 5.37 -23.34 19.73
CA GLN A 226 6.82 -23.57 19.69
C GLN A 226 7.18 -25.04 19.44
N LYS A 227 6.45 -26.00 20.01
CA LYS A 227 6.65 -27.43 19.74
C LYS A 227 6.26 -27.77 18.31
N LEU A 228 5.11 -27.28 17.84
CA LEU A 228 4.61 -27.53 16.49
C LEU A 228 5.55 -26.98 15.41
N ASN A 229 6.03 -25.75 15.61
CA ASN A 229 7.01 -25.09 14.74
C ASN A 229 8.34 -25.87 14.72
N ARG A 230 8.77 -26.40 15.88
CA ARG A 230 9.95 -27.27 15.96
C ARG A 230 9.77 -28.56 15.15
N SER A 231 8.62 -29.24 15.28
CA SER A 231 8.34 -30.43 14.45
C SER A 231 8.26 -30.10 12.96
N PHE A 232 7.79 -28.92 12.56
CA PHE A 232 7.83 -28.51 11.14
C PHE A 232 9.26 -28.27 10.63
N TYR A 233 10.19 -27.77 11.45
CA TYR A 233 11.61 -27.71 11.07
C TYR A 233 12.22 -29.12 10.93
N GLU A 234 11.92 -30.02 11.87
CA GLU A 234 12.41 -31.41 11.86
C GLU A 234 11.82 -32.20 10.66
N GLU A 235 10.54 -32.01 10.32
CA GLU A 235 9.89 -32.57 9.12
C GLU A 235 10.46 -32.00 7.82
N ARG A 236 10.66 -30.68 7.74
CA ARG A 236 11.28 -30.01 6.58
C ARG A 236 12.68 -30.55 6.31
N ASP A 237 13.46 -30.79 7.37
CA ASP A 237 14.83 -31.27 7.24
C ASP A 237 14.87 -32.77 6.85
N SER A 238 13.90 -33.58 7.31
CA SER A 238 13.68 -34.94 6.78
C SER A 238 13.34 -34.92 5.29
N LEU A 239 12.34 -34.14 4.88
CA LEU A 239 11.92 -34.03 3.47
C LEU A 239 13.04 -33.50 2.56
N LYS A 240 13.95 -32.68 3.09
CA LYS A 240 15.17 -32.26 2.38
C LYS A 240 16.15 -33.43 2.19
N ALA A 241 16.38 -34.23 3.22
CA ALA A 241 17.21 -35.43 3.12
C ALA A 241 16.62 -36.48 2.16
N ASP A 242 15.31 -36.71 2.21
CA ASP A 242 14.60 -37.62 1.30
C ASP A 242 14.70 -37.15 -0.16
N LYS A 243 14.58 -35.84 -0.41
CA LYS A 243 14.81 -35.25 -1.74
C LYS A 243 16.24 -35.42 -2.22
N GLU A 244 17.24 -35.22 -1.35
CA GLU A 244 18.65 -35.41 -1.69
C GLU A 244 18.99 -36.88 -1.99
N ASN A 245 18.39 -37.81 -1.24
CA ASN A 245 18.49 -39.24 -1.51
C ASN A 245 17.81 -39.64 -2.83
N MET A 246 16.60 -39.13 -3.11
CA MET A 246 15.90 -39.35 -4.38
C MET A 246 16.70 -38.83 -5.58
N LEU A 247 17.37 -37.68 -5.45
CA LEU A 247 18.26 -37.14 -6.49
C LEU A 247 19.50 -38.04 -6.71
N ALA A 248 20.03 -38.65 -5.65
CA ALA A 248 21.13 -39.61 -5.75
C ALA A 248 20.71 -40.94 -6.42
N GLU A 249 19.51 -41.45 -6.15
CA GLU A 249 18.99 -42.62 -6.89
C GLU A 249 18.69 -42.27 -8.36
N MET A 250 18.13 -41.10 -8.64
CA MET A 250 17.92 -40.63 -10.02
C MET A 250 19.23 -40.45 -10.81
N SER A 251 20.35 -40.08 -10.16
CA SER A 251 21.65 -40.04 -10.85
C SER A 251 22.17 -41.44 -11.14
N LYS A 252 22.10 -42.38 -10.18
CA LYS A 252 22.47 -43.80 -10.40
C LYS A 252 21.69 -44.44 -11.56
N ILE A 253 20.37 -44.21 -11.61
CA ILE A 253 19.50 -44.72 -12.68
C ILE A 253 19.90 -44.11 -14.04
N ARG A 254 20.25 -42.81 -14.08
CA ARG A 254 20.73 -42.14 -15.29
C ARG A 254 22.08 -42.68 -15.77
N ASP A 255 22.99 -42.98 -14.84
CA ASP A 255 24.30 -43.57 -15.16
C ASP A 255 24.16 -45.02 -15.62
N GLU A 256 23.25 -45.79 -15.03
CA GLU A 256 22.91 -47.15 -15.46
C GLU A 256 22.25 -47.18 -16.85
N LEU A 257 21.31 -46.28 -17.11
CA LEU A 257 20.71 -46.10 -18.44
C LEU A 257 21.78 -45.73 -19.47
N SER A 258 22.70 -44.82 -19.13
CA SER A 258 23.82 -44.42 -20.00
C SER A 258 24.78 -45.58 -20.28
N ARG A 259 25.03 -46.43 -19.28
CA ARG A 259 25.80 -47.68 -19.41
C ARG A 259 25.09 -48.67 -20.35
N LYS A 260 23.78 -48.89 -20.17
CA LYS A 260 22.98 -49.79 -21.01
C LYS A 260 22.83 -49.30 -22.45
N ILE A 261 22.71 -47.99 -22.68
CA ILE A 261 22.77 -47.40 -24.03
C ILE A 261 24.13 -47.66 -24.69
N SER A 262 25.22 -47.59 -23.94
CA SER A 262 26.58 -47.86 -24.43
C SER A 262 26.78 -49.35 -24.75
N GLU A 263 26.25 -50.25 -23.90
CA GLU A 263 26.22 -51.70 -24.10
C GLU A 263 25.42 -52.10 -25.34
N ILE A 264 24.23 -51.51 -25.55
CA ILE A 264 23.40 -51.72 -26.75
C ILE A 264 24.14 -51.27 -28.01
N ARG A 265 24.78 -50.09 -28.01
CA ARG A 265 25.59 -49.60 -29.13
C ARG A 265 26.77 -50.53 -29.45
N HIS A 266 27.40 -51.10 -28.42
CA HIS A 266 28.48 -52.06 -28.59
C HIS A 266 27.98 -53.37 -29.23
N LEU A 267 26.89 -53.94 -28.71
CA LEU A 267 26.26 -55.15 -29.25
C LEU A 267 25.75 -54.97 -30.69
N GLN A 268 25.21 -53.79 -31.03
CA GLN A 268 24.84 -53.45 -32.41
C GLN A 268 26.06 -53.44 -33.35
N LEU A 269 27.21 -52.94 -32.89
CA LEU A 269 28.46 -52.93 -33.64
C LEU A 269 29.08 -54.34 -33.76
N GLU A 270 28.90 -55.21 -32.78
CA GLU A 270 29.27 -56.63 -32.89
C GLU A 270 28.36 -57.42 -33.84
N LEU A 271 27.04 -57.18 -33.78
CA LEU A 271 26.07 -57.81 -34.68
C LEU A 271 26.38 -57.46 -36.14
N ASN A 272 26.55 -56.18 -36.43
CA ASN A 272 26.87 -55.68 -37.77
C ASN A 272 28.23 -56.21 -38.27
N LYS A 273 29.22 -56.38 -37.38
CA LYS A 273 30.47 -57.09 -37.72
C LYS A 273 30.23 -58.56 -38.12
N LYS A 274 29.42 -59.30 -37.34
CA LYS A 274 29.09 -60.71 -37.63
C LYS A 274 28.35 -60.85 -38.96
N GLU A 275 27.34 -60.02 -39.18
CA GLU A 275 26.56 -59.98 -40.43
C GLU A 275 27.46 -59.72 -41.64
N ASN A 276 28.41 -58.78 -41.56
CA ASN A 276 29.39 -58.55 -42.62
C ASN A 276 30.36 -59.73 -42.83
N THR A 277 30.80 -60.42 -41.76
CA THR A 277 31.64 -61.62 -41.92
C THR A 277 30.86 -62.80 -42.51
N GLU A 278 29.62 -63.03 -42.09
CA GLU A 278 28.76 -64.09 -42.60
C GLU A 278 28.38 -63.83 -44.08
N ALA A 279 28.09 -62.58 -44.45
CA ALA A 279 27.87 -62.19 -45.83
C ALA A 279 29.13 -62.37 -46.70
N ASN A 280 30.32 -62.06 -46.17
CA ASN A 280 31.59 -62.29 -46.87
C ASN A 280 31.90 -63.78 -47.05
N ASP A 281 31.71 -64.61 -46.02
CA ASP A 281 31.94 -66.05 -46.08
C ASP A 281 30.91 -66.74 -47.00
N ALA A 282 29.67 -66.26 -47.01
CA ALA A 282 28.66 -66.66 -48.00
C ALA A 282 29.10 -66.30 -49.43
N ALA A 283 29.61 -65.09 -49.66
CA ALA A 283 30.14 -64.67 -50.96
C ALA A 283 31.37 -65.50 -51.40
N GLU A 284 32.29 -65.81 -50.48
CA GLU A 284 33.43 -66.71 -50.74
C GLU A 284 33.01 -68.17 -50.97
N SER A 285 31.92 -68.64 -50.36
CA SER A 285 31.36 -69.96 -50.70
C SER A 285 30.74 -69.97 -52.10
N LEU A 286 29.97 -68.93 -52.46
CA LEU A 286 29.40 -68.77 -53.81
C LEU A 286 30.49 -68.66 -54.88
N LYS A 287 31.57 -67.88 -54.67
CA LYS A 287 32.73 -67.84 -55.58
C LYS A 287 33.33 -69.23 -55.83
N ARG A 288 33.49 -70.04 -54.77
CA ARG A 288 34.03 -71.41 -54.88
C ARG A 288 33.09 -72.36 -55.63
N VAL A 289 31.77 -72.23 -55.43
CA VAL A 289 30.76 -72.98 -56.21
C VAL A 289 30.79 -72.56 -57.69
N VAL A 290 30.82 -71.25 -57.99
CA VAL A 290 30.91 -70.74 -59.36
C VAL A 290 32.18 -71.24 -60.06
N ALA A 291 33.35 -71.10 -59.44
CA ALA A 291 34.60 -71.60 -60.01
C ALA A 291 34.60 -73.13 -60.25
N SER A 292 33.90 -73.89 -59.41
CA SER A 292 33.73 -75.34 -59.60
C SER A 292 32.84 -75.65 -60.80
N LEU A 293 31.71 -74.95 -60.95
CA LEU A 293 30.79 -75.08 -62.08
C LEU A 293 31.41 -74.58 -63.40
N GLU A 294 32.23 -73.52 -63.37
CA GLU A 294 32.99 -73.05 -64.53
C GLU A 294 33.99 -74.11 -65.01
N LYS A 295 34.69 -74.78 -64.08
CA LYS A 295 35.57 -75.90 -64.39
C LYS A 295 34.79 -77.08 -64.97
N GLU A 296 33.73 -77.53 -64.31
CA GLU A 296 32.89 -78.65 -64.77
C GLU A 296 32.31 -78.39 -66.16
N ASN A 297 31.84 -77.18 -66.43
CA ASN A 297 31.35 -76.76 -67.75
C ASN A 297 32.48 -76.74 -68.81
N SER A 298 33.74 -76.48 -68.41
CA SER A 298 34.89 -76.62 -69.31
C SER A 298 35.27 -78.08 -69.57
N ASP A 299 35.17 -78.96 -68.56
CA ASP A 299 35.44 -80.40 -68.66
C ASP A 299 34.37 -81.10 -69.53
N LEU A 300 33.07 -80.85 -69.28
CA LEU A 300 31.95 -81.32 -70.10
C LEU A 300 32.01 -80.82 -71.55
N LYS A 301 32.57 -79.63 -71.78
CA LYS A 301 32.80 -79.09 -73.13
C LYS A 301 33.95 -79.80 -73.85
N MET A 302 34.96 -80.28 -73.14
CA MET A 302 36.01 -81.16 -73.69
C MET A 302 35.42 -82.53 -74.05
N GLU A 303 34.74 -83.19 -73.10
CA GLU A 303 34.11 -84.50 -73.32
C GLU A 303 33.12 -84.47 -74.50
N LYS A 304 32.30 -83.42 -74.60
CA LYS A 304 31.38 -83.20 -75.73
C LYS A 304 32.11 -83.11 -77.09
N ASN A 305 33.30 -82.54 -77.14
CA ASN A 305 34.10 -82.49 -78.37
C ASN A 305 34.70 -83.87 -78.69
N GLU A 306 35.18 -84.60 -77.69
CA GLU A 306 35.72 -85.96 -77.85
C GLU A 306 34.65 -86.95 -78.30
N LEU A 307 33.46 -86.93 -77.68
CA LEU A 307 32.30 -87.74 -78.08
C LEU A 307 31.81 -87.38 -79.49
N LYS A 308 31.90 -86.10 -79.90
CA LYS A 308 31.59 -85.70 -81.29
C LYS A 308 32.58 -86.30 -82.28
N VAL A 309 33.88 -86.31 -81.96
CA VAL A 309 34.91 -86.96 -82.80
C VAL A 309 34.69 -88.47 -82.83
N ALA A 310 34.39 -89.11 -81.70
CA ALA A 310 34.08 -90.53 -81.63
C ALA A 310 32.85 -90.90 -82.49
N LEU A 311 31.83 -90.03 -82.56
CA LEU A 311 30.66 -90.21 -83.42
C LEU A 311 31.01 -90.10 -84.93
N GLU A 312 31.90 -89.18 -85.32
CA GLU A 312 32.43 -89.07 -86.70
C GLU A 312 33.37 -90.21 -87.11
N VAL A 313 33.87 -90.99 -86.14
CA VAL A 313 34.61 -92.24 -86.35
C VAL A 313 33.65 -93.43 -86.44
N ALA A 314 32.75 -93.60 -85.46
CA ALA A 314 31.80 -94.72 -85.42
C ALA A 314 30.87 -94.76 -86.65
N SER A 315 30.45 -93.59 -87.15
CA SER A 315 29.65 -93.47 -88.39
C SER A 315 30.38 -93.89 -89.68
N LYS A 316 31.67 -94.23 -89.62
CA LYS A 316 32.44 -94.80 -90.74
C LYS A 316 32.63 -96.32 -90.65
N SER A 317 32.18 -96.98 -89.58
CA SER A 317 32.50 -98.40 -89.35
C SER A 317 31.40 -99.19 -88.64
N LEU A 318 30.37 -99.63 -89.38
CA LEU A 318 29.94 -101.04 -89.35
C LEU A 318 29.02 -101.38 -90.54
N SER A 319 29.17 -102.58 -91.08
CA SER A 319 28.25 -103.16 -92.08
C SER A 319 28.27 -104.69 -91.98
N SER A 320 27.14 -105.30 -92.39
CA SER A 320 26.95 -106.70 -92.76
C SER A 320 27.22 -107.82 -91.72
N ASN A 321 26.10 -108.30 -91.19
CA ASN A 321 25.62 -109.69 -91.30
C ASN A 321 25.93 -110.74 -90.20
N SER A 322 25.05 -111.75 -90.20
CA SER A 322 24.77 -112.67 -89.09
C SER A 322 24.20 -114.02 -89.57
N ASN A 323 24.49 -115.09 -88.83
CA ASN A 323 23.70 -116.31 -88.61
C ASN A 323 23.38 -117.26 -89.80
N GLY A 324 23.45 -118.57 -89.51
CA GLY A 324 22.86 -119.65 -90.33
C GLY A 324 23.77 -120.89 -90.51
N VAL A 325 23.32 -122.15 -90.55
CA VAL A 325 22.47 -122.97 -89.64
C VAL A 325 22.38 -124.41 -90.20
N HIS A 326 22.62 -125.43 -89.36
CA HIS A 326 22.18 -126.86 -89.41
C HIS A 326 22.46 -127.83 -90.61
N GLU A 327 23.02 -129.00 -90.24
CA GLU A 327 22.63 -130.41 -90.50
C GLU A 327 22.22 -131.01 -91.88
N ALA A 328 22.88 -132.12 -92.24
CA ALA A 328 22.34 -133.42 -92.74
C ALA A 328 23.48 -134.48 -92.65
N SER A 329 23.38 -135.77 -92.29
CA SER A 329 22.36 -136.86 -92.31
C SER A 329 22.64 -137.91 -93.43
N GLY A 330 22.72 -139.21 -93.09
CA GLY A 330 23.12 -140.27 -94.05
C GLY A 330 23.09 -141.75 -93.58
N SER A 331 21.93 -142.41 -93.73
CA SER A 331 21.66 -143.83 -94.08
C SER A 331 22.56 -145.03 -93.62
N PHE A 332 22.05 -145.78 -92.63
CA PHE A 332 21.68 -147.23 -92.69
C PHE A 332 22.73 -148.35 -92.99
N VAL A 333 22.90 -149.29 -92.04
CA VAL A 333 22.50 -150.73 -92.13
C VAL A 333 22.97 -151.53 -90.89
N GLY A 334 22.02 -152.19 -90.21
CA GLY A 334 22.14 -153.63 -89.92
C GLY A 334 22.43 -154.08 -88.48
N LYS A 335 21.39 -154.11 -87.64
CA LYS A 335 21.24 -154.92 -86.40
C LYS A 335 22.19 -154.61 -85.22
N GLU A 336 23.48 -154.41 -85.45
CA GLU A 336 24.40 -153.81 -84.49
C GLU A 336 24.04 -152.33 -84.25
N GLU A 337 23.46 -151.66 -85.27
CA GLU A 337 22.72 -150.40 -85.14
C GLU A 337 21.62 -150.42 -84.07
N MET A 338 20.99 -151.57 -83.76
CA MET A 338 19.97 -151.64 -82.70
C MET A 338 20.60 -151.53 -81.31
N GLU A 339 21.77 -152.13 -81.12
CA GLU A 339 22.49 -152.12 -79.84
C GLU A 339 23.24 -150.79 -79.65
N ALA A 340 23.83 -150.25 -80.72
CA ALA A 340 24.37 -148.89 -80.75
C ALA A 340 23.25 -147.83 -80.59
N SER A 341 22.06 -148.03 -81.15
CA SER A 341 20.91 -147.15 -80.94
C SER A 341 20.32 -147.30 -79.53
N LEU A 342 20.38 -148.48 -78.90
CA LEU A 342 20.00 -148.64 -77.50
C LEU A 342 21.00 -147.94 -76.57
N GLN A 343 22.31 -148.10 -76.80
CA GLN A 343 23.35 -147.37 -76.05
C GLN A 343 23.27 -145.86 -76.29
N LYS A 344 22.94 -145.41 -77.52
CA LYS A 344 22.65 -144.01 -77.81
C LYS A 344 21.40 -143.54 -77.07
N MET A 345 20.28 -144.25 -77.16
CA MET A 345 19.05 -143.91 -76.44
C MET A 345 19.22 -143.94 -74.91
N GLU A 346 20.09 -144.81 -74.38
CA GLU A 346 20.46 -144.84 -72.95
C GLU A 346 21.34 -143.65 -72.57
N LYS A 347 22.30 -143.27 -73.43
CA LYS A 347 23.10 -142.05 -73.28
C LYS A 347 22.21 -140.81 -73.35
N ASP A 348 21.33 -140.71 -74.33
CA ASP A 348 20.37 -139.62 -74.51
C ASP A 348 19.38 -139.60 -73.32
N LEU A 349 18.99 -140.75 -72.74
CA LEU A 349 18.24 -140.83 -71.48
C LEU A 349 19.04 -140.32 -70.27
N LYS A 350 20.33 -140.64 -70.18
CA LYS A 350 21.21 -140.15 -69.10
C LYS A 350 21.48 -138.64 -69.25
N GLU A 351 21.64 -138.14 -70.46
CA GLU A 351 21.83 -136.72 -70.73
C GLU A 351 20.53 -135.92 -70.53
N THR A 352 19.38 -136.43 -70.96
CA THR A 352 18.07 -135.81 -70.65
C THR A 352 17.73 -135.89 -69.17
N ALA A 353 18.09 -136.96 -68.45
CA ALA A 353 17.99 -137.01 -66.99
C ALA A 353 18.90 -135.97 -66.32
N GLN A 354 20.16 -135.84 -66.75
CA GLN A 354 21.06 -134.79 -66.24
C GLN A 354 20.58 -133.37 -66.57
N GLN A 355 19.99 -133.15 -67.75
CA GLN A 355 19.40 -131.86 -68.11
C GLN A 355 18.15 -131.56 -67.29
N ARG A 356 17.27 -132.54 -67.08
CA ARG A 356 16.12 -132.46 -66.16
C ARG A 356 16.58 -132.13 -64.75
N ASP A 357 17.62 -132.78 -64.25
CA ASP A 357 18.08 -132.59 -62.88
C ASP A 357 18.79 -131.24 -62.70
N LYS A 358 19.51 -130.75 -63.73
CA LYS A 358 20.00 -129.36 -63.80
C LYS A 358 18.84 -128.36 -63.85
N ALA A 359 17.78 -128.63 -64.61
CA ALA A 359 16.59 -127.79 -64.68
C ALA A 359 15.82 -127.78 -63.35
N LEU A 360 15.77 -128.90 -62.62
CA LEU A 360 15.21 -128.97 -61.26
C LEU A 360 16.06 -128.19 -60.25
N GLN A 361 17.41 -128.24 -60.36
CA GLN A 361 18.30 -127.40 -59.56
C GLN A 361 18.12 -125.91 -59.86
N GLN A 362 18.00 -125.52 -61.14
CA GLN A 362 17.72 -124.14 -61.54
C GLN A 362 16.33 -123.68 -61.07
N LEU A 363 15.30 -124.53 -61.19
CA LEU A 363 13.95 -124.27 -60.70
C LEU A 363 13.92 -124.09 -59.18
N ASN A 364 14.64 -124.92 -58.43
CA ASN A 364 14.75 -124.78 -56.98
C ASN A 364 15.52 -123.53 -56.58
N ARG A 365 16.60 -123.16 -57.30
CA ARG A 365 17.31 -121.89 -57.08
C ARG A 365 16.44 -120.67 -57.40
N LEU A 366 15.62 -120.74 -58.45
CA LEU A 366 14.67 -119.68 -58.81
C LEU A 366 13.56 -119.56 -57.75
N LYS A 367 13.00 -120.69 -57.28
CA LYS A 367 12.04 -120.71 -56.16
C LYS A 367 12.63 -120.12 -54.89
N GLN A 368 13.86 -120.49 -54.53
CA GLN A 368 14.56 -119.97 -53.36
C GLN A 368 14.77 -118.46 -53.48
N HIS A 369 15.27 -117.96 -54.62
CA HIS A 369 15.42 -116.52 -54.87
C HIS A 369 14.07 -115.78 -54.88
N LEU A 370 12.99 -116.39 -55.37
CA LEU A 370 11.65 -115.79 -55.33
C LEU A 370 11.14 -115.70 -53.88
N LEU A 371 11.37 -116.73 -53.07
CA LEU A 371 11.01 -116.74 -51.64
C LEU A 371 11.85 -115.75 -50.83
N GLU A 372 13.16 -115.67 -51.10
CA GLU A 372 14.07 -114.70 -50.49
C GLU A 372 13.64 -113.27 -50.82
N LYS A 373 13.28 -113.00 -52.09
CA LYS A 373 12.75 -111.70 -52.50
C LYS A 373 11.36 -111.42 -51.89
N GLU A 374 10.49 -112.42 -51.78
CA GLU A 374 9.18 -112.28 -51.12
C GLU A 374 9.35 -111.94 -49.63
N SER A 375 10.35 -112.51 -48.94
CA SER A 375 10.71 -112.08 -47.57
C SER A 375 11.34 -110.69 -47.53
N GLU A 376 12.23 -110.32 -48.46
CA GLU A 376 12.86 -108.98 -48.52
C GLU A 376 11.82 -107.88 -48.79
N ASP A 377 10.92 -108.10 -49.77
CA ASP A 377 9.79 -107.20 -50.04
C ASP A 377 8.83 -107.13 -48.82
N SER A 378 8.64 -108.23 -48.06
CA SER A 378 7.83 -108.25 -46.84
C SER A 378 8.48 -107.52 -45.66
N GLU A 379 9.76 -107.74 -45.40
CA GLU A 379 10.50 -107.03 -44.34
C GLU A 379 10.51 -105.52 -44.63
N LYS A 380 10.69 -105.14 -45.90
CA LYS A 380 10.57 -103.76 -46.34
C LYS A 380 9.15 -103.19 -46.13
N MET A 381 8.09 -103.95 -46.41
CA MET A 381 6.71 -103.51 -46.13
C MET A 381 6.46 -103.31 -44.63
N ASP A 382 7.07 -104.12 -43.76
CA ASP A 382 7.01 -103.94 -42.30
C ASP A 382 7.83 -102.73 -41.83
N GLU A 383 8.95 -102.41 -42.47
CA GLU A 383 9.71 -101.17 -42.22
C GLU A 383 8.97 -99.92 -42.69
N ASP A 384 8.48 -99.90 -43.93
CA ASP A 384 7.65 -98.81 -44.47
C ASP A 384 6.41 -98.59 -43.59
N SER A 385 5.79 -99.67 -43.07
CA SER A 385 4.65 -99.59 -42.16
C SER A 385 5.00 -98.94 -40.82
N LYS A 386 6.15 -99.29 -40.21
CA LYS A 386 6.63 -98.65 -38.97
C LYS A 386 6.93 -97.16 -39.17
N ILE A 387 7.50 -96.80 -40.32
CA ILE A 387 7.76 -95.39 -40.68
C ILE A 387 6.44 -94.63 -40.84
N ILE A 388 5.44 -95.21 -41.51
CA ILE A 388 4.11 -94.62 -41.67
C ILE A 388 3.40 -94.46 -40.30
N GLU A 389 3.54 -95.42 -39.39
CA GLU A 389 2.95 -95.34 -38.04
C GLU A 389 3.60 -94.22 -37.21
N GLY A 390 4.94 -94.14 -37.18
CA GLY A 390 5.66 -93.05 -36.49
C GLY A 390 5.32 -91.66 -37.04
N LEU A 391 5.26 -91.52 -38.37
CA LEU A 391 4.83 -90.28 -39.02
C LEU A 391 3.38 -89.89 -38.71
N ARG A 392 2.49 -90.85 -38.37
CA ARG A 392 1.13 -90.55 -37.90
C ARG A 392 1.13 -90.08 -36.45
N GLU A 393 1.91 -90.71 -35.58
CA GLU A 393 2.03 -90.32 -34.18
C GLU A 393 2.62 -88.90 -34.06
N ASP A 394 3.72 -88.62 -34.76
CA ASP A 394 4.28 -87.27 -34.88
C ASP A 394 3.24 -86.25 -35.39
N ASN A 395 2.42 -86.63 -36.37
CA ASN A 395 1.41 -85.74 -36.94
C ASN A 395 0.27 -85.43 -35.96
N GLU A 396 -0.17 -86.38 -35.14
CA GLU A 396 -1.16 -86.12 -34.07
C GLU A 396 -0.54 -85.36 -32.87
N ILE A 397 0.73 -85.59 -32.53
CA ILE A 397 1.46 -84.78 -31.54
C ILE A 397 1.53 -83.32 -32.02
N LEU A 398 1.91 -83.08 -33.28
CA LEU A 398 1.94 -81.74 -33.88
C LEU A 398 0.55 -81.09 -33.91
N LYS A 399 -0.51 -81.83 -34.27
CA LYS A 399 -1.91 -81.34 -34.18
C LYS A 399 -2.30 -80.98 -32.75
N ALA A 400 -1.90 -81.77 -31.76
CA ALA A 400 -2.18 -81.49 -30.35
C ALA A 400 -1.44 -80.23 -29.86
N GLN A 401 -0.18 -80.05 -30.26
CA GLN A 401 0.59 -78.83 -29.99
C GLN A 401 -0.03 -77.59 -30.65
N ILE A 402 -0.45 -77.69 -31.92
CA ILE A 402 -1.15 -76.61 -32.63
C ILE A 402 -2.43 -76.22 -31.89
N ARG A 403 -3.31 -77.19 -31.56
CA ARG A 403 -4.55 -76.94 -30.80
C ARG A 403 -4.29 -76.30 -29.43
N HIS A 404 -3.19 -76.68 -28.77
CA HIS A 404 -2.78 -76.06 -27.50
C HIS A 404 -2.36 -74.61 -27.71
N LEU A 405 -1.49 -74.33 -28.68
CA LEU A 405 -1.04 -72.97 -29.01
C LEU A 405 -2.19 -72.07 -29.46
N GLU A 406 -3.11 -72.57 -30.28
CA GLU A 406 -4.35 -71.88 -30.67
C GLU A 406 -5.19 -71.53 -29.44
N LYS A 407 -5.35 -72.45 -28.49
CA LYS A 407 -6.11 -72.20 -27.25
C LYS A 407 -5.41 -71.15 -26.37
N SER A 408 -4.10 -71.25 -26.19
CA SER A 408 -3.31 -70.26 -25.43
C SER A 408 -3.36 -68.87 -26.08
N LEU A 409 -3.26 -68.80 -27.41
CA LEU A 409 -3.36 -67.55 -28.18
C LEU A 409 -4.74 -66.91 -28.04
N ASN A 410 -5.82 -67.69 -28.21
CA ASN A 410 -7.18 -67.18 -28.02
C ASN A 410 -7.43 -66.71 -26.57
N GLN A 411 -6.87 -67.39 -25.57
CA GLN A 411 -6.96 -66.95 -24.17
C GLN A 411 -6.16 -65.66 -23.92
N ALA A 412 -4.98 -65.50 -24.53
CA ALA A 412 -4.19 -64.27 -24.44
C ALA A 412 -4.90 -63.09 -25.12
N ILE A 413 -5.50 -63.30 -26.29
CA ILE A 413 -6.31 -62.28 -27.01
C ILE A 413 -7.51 -61.85 -26.15
N ALA A 414 -8.24 -62.81 -25.55
CA ALA A 414 -9.38 -62.51 -24.68
C ALA A 414 -8.97 -61.69 -23.45
N GLY A 415 -7.89 -62.07 -22.76
CA GLY A 415 -7.36 -61.31 -21.62
C GLY A 415 -6.84 -59.92 -21.99
N GLN A 416 -6.23 -59.77 -23.18
CA GLN A 416 -5.78 -58.46 -23.65
C GLN A 416 -6.96 -57.55 -24.04
N GLU A 417 -8.05 -58.10 -24.59
CA GLU A 417 -9.27 -57.34 -24.86
C GLU A 417 -9.99 -56.94 -23.56
N GLU A 418 -10.01 -57.81 -22.54
CA GLU A 418 -10.52 -57.47 -21.21
C GLU A 418 -9.75 -56.29 -20.59
N VAL A 419 -8.41 -56.34 -20.58
CA VAL A 419 -7.55 -55.23 -20.11
C VAL A 419 -7.75 -53.96 -20.95
N ARG A 420 -7.94 -54.09 -22.27
CA ARG A 420 -8.24 -52.95 -23.15
C ARG A 420 -9.58 -52.28 -22.77
N LEU A 421 -10.58 -53.08 -22.41
CA LEU A 421 -11.88 -52.60 -21.96
C LEU A 421 -11.80 -51.95 -20.57
N THR A 422 -11.13 -52.56 -19.58
CA THR A 422 -10.97 -51.96 -18.24
C THR A 422 -10.26 -50.62 -18.35
N ASN A 423 -9.11 -50.56 -19.03
CA ASN A 423 -8.33 -49.33 -19.20
C ASN A 423 -9.13 -48.23 -19.89
N ASN A 424 -9.98 -48.56 -20.87
CA ASN A 424 -10.86 -47.59 -21.53
C ASN A 424 -11.94 -47.05 -20.57
N THR A 425 -12.53 -47.90 -19.69
CA THR A 425 -13.49 -47.42 -18.68
C THR A 425 -12.83 -46.57 -17.59
N GLU A 426 -11.57 -46.85 -17.22
CA GLU A 426 -10.83 -46.04 -16.24
C GLU A 426 -10.39 -44.71 -16.84
N LEU A 427 -9.92 -44.71 -18.08
CA LEU A 427 -9.60 -43.50 -18.84
C LEU A 427 -10.84 -42.61 -19.04
N GLN A 428 -12.03 -43.20 -19.26
CA GLN A 428 -13.28 -42.45 -19.30
C GLN A 428 -13.66 -41.85 -17.94
N LYS A 429 -13.58 -42.60 -16.84
CA LYS A 429 -13.77 -42.06 -15.48
C LYS A 429 -12.78 -40.94 -15.15
N ALA A 430 -11.53 -41.06 -15.58
CA ALA A 430 -10.49 -40.05 -15.39
C ALA A 430 -10.79 -38.76 -16.18
N LYS A 431 -11.35 -38.86 -17.40
CA LYS A 431 -11.85 -37.69 -18.13
C LYS A 431 -13.01 -37.01 -17.39
N GLU A 432 -13.97 -37.79 -16.89
CA GLU A 432 -15.12 -37.26 -16.16
C GLU A 432 -14.71 -36.54 -14.87
N THR A 433 -13.74 -37.07 -14.11
CA THR A 433 -13.20 -36.37 -12.93
C THR A 433 -12.36 -35.14 -13.29
N ILE A 434 -11.60 -35.16 -14.39
CA ILE A 434 -10.89 -33.98 -14.92
C ILE A 434 -11.89 -32.89 -15.32
N ASP A 435 -12.97 -33.22 -16.02
CA ASP A 435 -13.99 -32.26 -16.42
C ASP A 435 -14.72 -31.66 -15.21
N ASP A 436 -15.03 -32.46 -14.19
CA ASP A 436 -15.65 -31.96 -12.95
C ASP A 436 -14.68 -31.14 -12.09
N LEU A 437 -13.37 -31.41 -12.13
CA LEU A 437 -12.36 -30.55 -11.53
C LEU A 437 -12.22 -29.24 -12.31
N ASN A 438 -12.21 -29.27 -13.64
CA ASN A 438 -12.18 -28.07 -14.49
C ASN A 438 -13.40 -27.17 -14.25
N LYS A 439 -14.61 -27.74 -14.11
CA LYS A 439 -15.83 -26.99 -13.72
C LYS A 439 -15.68 -26.30 -12.36
N LYS A 440 -15.08 -26.98 -11.37
CA LYS A 440 -14.80 -26.40 -10.03
C LYS A 440 -13.73 -25.32 -10.07
N VAL A 441 -12.67 -25.49 -10.85
CA VAL A 441 -11.63 -24.46 -11.05
C VAL A 441 -12.22 -23.23 -11.73
N ALA A 442 -13.09 -23.41 -12.73
CA ALA A 442 -13.79 -22.31 -13.40
C ALA A 442 -14.74 -21.54 -12.45
N SER A 443 -15.52 -22.23 -11.61
CA SER A 443 -16.42 -21.56 -10.66
C SER A 443 -15.66 -20.87 -9.51
N LEU A 444 -14.57 -21.46 -9.02
CA LEU A 444 -13.67 -20.80 -8.06
C LEU A 444 -13.01 -19.56 -8.67
N ARG A 445 -12.52 -19.64 -9.90
CA ARG A 445 -11.95 -18.48 -10.62
C ARG A 445 -12.97 -17.36 -10.78
N SER A 446 -14.17 -17.66 -11.27
CA SER A 446 -15.26 -16.68 -11.35
C SER A 446 -15.65 -16.09 -9.99
N THR A 447 -15.54 -16.86 -8.90
CA THR A 447 -15.79 -16.35 -7.54
C THR A 447 -14.69 -15.39 -7.09
N VAL A 448 -13.43 -15.69 -7.39
CA VAL A 448 -12.28 -14.79 -7.15
C VAL A 448 -12.40 -13.51 -7.98
N ASP A 449 -12.79 -13.60 -9.25
CA ASP A 449 -12.97 -12.43 -10.12
C ASP A 449 -14.07 -11.49 -9.58
N VAL A 450 -15.19 -12.03 -9.09
CA VAL A 450 -16.24 -11.26 -8.40
C VAL A 450 -15.69 -10.59 -7.12
N LYS A 451 -14.90 -11.31 -6.31
CA LYS A 451 -14.29 -10.74 -5.10
C LYS A 451 -13.23 -9.69 -5.37
N ASN A 452 -12.51 -9.79 -6.49
CA ASN A 452 -11.59 -8.74 -6.93
C ASN A 452 -12.34 -7.45 -7.30
N VAL A 453 -13.51 -7.56 -7.95
CA VAL A 453 -14.38 -6.41 -8.23
C VAL A 453 -14.98 -5.81 -6.95
N GLU A 454 -15.40 -6.63 -5.98
CA GLU A 454 -15.82 -6.15 -4.65
C GLU A 454 -14.70 -5.37 -3.93
N LEU A 455 -13.47 -5.90 -3.94
CA LEU A 455 -12.31 -5.24 -3.33
C LEU A 455 -11.96 -3.92 -4.02
N LEU A 456 -12.00 -3.87 -5.35
CA LEU A 456 -11.75 -2.64 -6.11
C LEU A 456 -12.81 -1.56 -5.82
N ASN A 457 -14.08 -1.96 -5.70
CA ASN A 457 -15.16 -1.06 -5.32
C ASN A 457 -14.99 -0.53 -3.88
N LEU A 458 -14.59 -1.38 -2.94
CA LEU A 458 -14.30 -0.99 -1.56
C LEU A 458 -13.07 -0.07 -1.46
N GLN A 459 -12.01 -0.33 -2.23
CA GLN A 459 -10.84 0.54 -2.33
C GLN A 459 -11.20 1.91 -2.92
N THR A 460 -12.08 1.93 -3.93
CA THR A 460 -12.61 3.18 -4.53
C THR A 460 -13.43 3.98 -3.51
N ALA A 461 -14.31 3.32 -2.75
CA ALA A 461 -15.10 3.96 -1.68
C ALA A 461 -14.21 4.48 -0.54
N LEU A 462 -13.16 3.75 -0.15
CA LEU A 462 -12.17 4.22 0.82
C LEU A 462 -11.42 5.46 0.30
N GLY A 463 -11.02 5.48 -0.97
CA GLY A 463 -10.44 6.66 -1.61
C GLY A 463 -11.37 7.88 -1.59
N GLN A 464 -12.67 7.68 -1.83
CA GLN A 464 -13.69 8.72 -1.71
C GLN A 464 -13.83 9.23 -0.27
N TYR A 465 -13.86 8.34 0.73
CA TYR A 465 -13.89 8.74 2.14
C TYR A 465 -12.65 9.52 2.58
N TYR A 466 -11.44 9.17 2.10
CA TYR A 466 -10.25 9.97 2.39
C TYR A 466 -10.34 11.39 1.80
N ALA A 467 -10.83 11.53 0.56
CA ALA A 467 -11.06 12.83 -0.06
C ALA A 467 -12.17 13.64 0.66
N GLU A 468 -13.23 12.98 1.14
CA GLU A 468 -14.30 13.61 1.94
C GLU A 468 -13.77 14.09 3.30
N ILE A 469 -12.92 13.29 3.96
CA ILE A 469 -12.26 13.67 5.22
C ILE A 469 -11.36 14.89 5.00
N GLU A 470 -10.52 14.88 3.96
CA GLU A 470 -9.64 16.02 3.63
C GLU A 470 -10.46 17.29 3.34
N ALA A 471 -11.47 17.21 2.47
CA ALA A 471 -12.37 18.32 2.17
C ALA A 471 -13.09 18.85 3.43
N LYS A 472 -13.53 17.95 4.32
CA LYS A 472 -14.14 18.30 5.61
C LYS A 472 -13.14 19.00 6.54
N GLU A 473 -11.89 18.57 6.61
CA GLU A 473 -10.86 19.28 7.38
C GLU A 473 -10.57 20.67 6.80
N HIS A 474 -10.57 20.85 5.48
CA HIS A 474 -10.46 22.17 4.85
C HIS A 474 -11.60 23.09 5.29
N LEU A 475 -12.85 22.62 5.22
CA LEU A 475 -14.02 23.38 5.68
C LEU A 475 -13.98 23.67 7.19
N GLU A 476 -13.47 22.75 8.02
CA GLU A 476 -13.30 23.00 9.47
C GLU A 476 -12.22 24.05 9.77
N ARG A 477 -11.14 24.11 8.98
CA ARG A 477 -10.11 25.16 9.08
C ARG A 477 -10.64 26.53 8.64
N GLU A 478 -11.36 26.59 7.52
CA GLU A 478 -12.03 27.81 7.04
C GLU A 478 -13.04 28.33 8.08
N LEU A 479 -13.90 27.44 8.59
CA LEU A 479 -14.90 27.76 9.62
C LEU A 479 -14.25 28.22 10.95
N ALA A 480 -13.07 27.70 11.30
CA ALA A 480 -12.28 28.19 12.42
C ALA A 480 -11.76 29.62 12.17
N SER A 481 -11.21 29.90 10.98
CA SER A 481 -10.73 31.25 10.62
C SER A 481 -11.85 32.29 10.59
N ALA A 482 -13.01 31.95 10.00
CA ALA A 482 -14.18 32.83 9.98
C ALA A 482 -14.75 33.10 11.38
N ARG A 483 -14.63 32.15 12.32
CA ARG A 483 -14.95 32.38 13.74
C ARG A 483 -13.94 33.32 14.40
N GLU A 484 -12.65 33.17 14.12
CA GLU A 484 -11.61 34.06 14.65
C GLU A 484 -11.79 35.51 14.14
N GLU A 485 -12.08 35.68 12.86
CA GLU A 485 -12.43 36.98 12.26
C GLU A 485 -13.71 37.56 12.85
N SER A 486 -14.75 36.75 13.05
CA SER A 486 -15.98 37.18 13.71
C SER A 486 -15.74 37.63 15.17
N VAL A 487 -14.82 36.98 15.89
CA VAL A 487 -14.43 37.41 17.25
C VAL A 487 -13.64 38.73 17.19
N LYS A 488 -12.67 38.85 16.29
CA LYS A 488 -11.89 40.10 16.08
C LYS A 488 -12.77 41.29 15.70
N LEU A 489 -13.79 41.08 14.87
CA LEU A 489 -14.76 42.11 14.50
C LEU A 489 -15.69 42.48 15.67
N SER A 490 -16.11 41.50 16.48
CA SER A 490 -16.89 41.72 17.70
C SER A 490 -16.10 42.50 18.77
N GLU A 491 -14.80 42.20 18.91
CA GLU A 491 -13.88 42.91 19.81
C GLU A 491 -13.69 44.36 19.36
N ARG A 492 -13.34 44.61 18.09
CA ARG A 492 -13.25 45.96 17.52
C ARG A 492 -14.56 46.76 17.63
N LEU A 493 -15.71 46.11 17.44
CA LEU A 493 -17.01 46.75 17.60
C LEU A 493 -17.24 47.18 19.06
N LYS A 494 -16.84 46.35 20.02
CA LYS A 494 -16.90 46.65 21.46
C LYS A 494 -15.93 47.77 21.86
N GLU A 495 -14.72 47.79 21.30
CA GLU A 495 -13.74 48.87 21.48
C GLU A 495 -14.32 50.21 20.98
N ALA A 496 -14.81 50.25 19.74
CA ALA A 496 -15.44 51.44 19.16
C ALA A 496 -16.70 51.90 19.94
N PHE A 497 -17.48 50.98 20.52
CA PHE A 497 -18.58 51.34 21.43
C PHE A 497 -18.09 51.95 22.75
N GLN A 498 -16.94 51.52 23.27
CA GLN A 498 -16.35 52.11 24.48
C GLN A 498 -15.79 53.51 24.19
N GLU A 499 -15.09 53.69 23.08
CA GLU A 499 -14.59 54.98 22.60
C GLU A 499 -15.72 55.99 22.33
N ALA A 500 -16.82 55.54 21.72
CA ALA A 500 -18.00 56.37 21.51
C ALA A 500 -18.65 56.83 22.83
N GLU A 501 -18.67 55.96 23.86
CA GLU A 501 -19.18 56.30 25.20
C GLU A 501 -18.21 57.14 26.03
N THR A 502 -16.89 57.11 25.81
CA THR A 502 -15.96 58.08 26.43
C THR A 502 -16.05 59.44 25.75
N ALA A 503 -16.00 59.50 24.42
CA ALA A 503 -16.13 60.74 23.66
C ALA A 503 -17.48 61.45 23.92
N LYS A 504 -18.56 60.68 24.15
CA LYS A 504 -19.85 61.21 24.59
C LYS A 504 -19.79 61.84 25.98
N LYS A 505 -19.15 61.20 26.96
CA LYS A 505 -18.99 61.75 28.32
C LYS A 505 -18.10 62.99 28.34
N GLU A 506 -17.03 62.99 27.57
CA GLU A 506 -16.16 64.16 27.38
C GLU A 506 -16.93 65.33 26.74
N LYS A 507 -17.77 65.05 25.74
CA LYS A 507 -18.69 66.04 25.16
C LYS A 507 -19.70 66.56 26.18
N GLU A 508 -20.29 65.70 27.00
CA GLU A 508 -21.23 66.07 28.07
C GLU A 508 -20.53 66.98 29.12
N GLU A 509 -19.32 66.63 29.57
CA GLU A 509 -18.51 67.45 30.48
C GLU A 509 -18.10 68.79 29.85
N CYS A 510 -17.79 68.82 28.55
CA CYS A 510 -17.49 70.04 27.82
C CYS A 510 -18.72 70.95 27.67
N MET A 511 -19.91 70.39 27.46
CA MET A 511 -21.17 71.14 27.46
C MET A 511 -21.52 71.70 28.85
N GLU A 512 -21.25 70.96 29.93
CA GLU A 512 -21.38 71.49 31.28
C GLU A 512 -20.43 72.66 31.53
N LYS A 513 -19.13 72.50 31.22
CA LYS A 513 -18.11 73.55 31.31
C LYS A 513 -18.50 74.78 30.49
N LEU A 514 -18.99 74.59 29.26
CA LEU A 514 -19.52 75.67 28.42
C LEU A 514 -20.62 76.43 29.17
N SER A 515 -21.67 75.74 29.64
CA SER A 515 -22.80 76.36 30.34
C SER A 515 -22.40 77.13 31.62
N GLN A 516 -21.36 76.66 32.31
CA GLN A 516 -20.78 77.35 33.47
C GLN A 516 -20.05 78.63 33.04
N THR A 517 -19.24 78.59 31.98
CA THR A 517 -18.57 79.79 31.45
C THR A 517 -19.55 80.80 30.86
N GLU A 518 -20.62 80.35 30.19
CA GLU A 518 -21.70 81.21 29.69
C GLU A 518 -22.44 81.92 30.82
N ARG A 519 -22.73 81.21 31.92
CA ARG A 519 -23.34 81.79 33.14
C ARG A 519 -22.43 82.84 33.78
N LEU A 520 -21.16 82.52 33.99
CA LEU A 520 -20.17 83.45 34.54
C LEU A 520 -19.94 84.68 33.61
N LEU A 521 -20.04 84.49 32.29
CA LEU A 521 -20.00 85.57 31.30
C LEU A 521 -21.25 86.44 31.35
N ALA A 522 -22.44 85.87 31.54
CA ALA A 522 -23.68 86.61 31.73
C ALA A 522 -23.68 87.43 33.03
N GLU A 523 -23.21 86.83 34.14
CA GLU A 523 -22.97 87.52 35.42
C GLU A 523 -21.88 88.60 35.31
N GLY A 524 -20.85 88.37 34.49
CA GLY A 524 -19.82 89.34 34.14
C GLY A 524 -20.40 90.55 33.41
N LYS A 525 -21.16 90.31 32.32
CA LYS A 525 -21.88 91.35 31.57
C LYS A 525 -22.85 92.14 32.47
N GLY A 526 -23.60 91.45 33.32
CA GLY A 526 -24.51 92.10 34.29
C GLY A 526 -23.80 92.95 35.34
N ARG A 527 -22.56 92.60 35.74
CA ARG A 527 -21.72 93.46 36.58
C ARG A 527 -21.17 94.66 35.82
N VAL A 528 -20.73 94.48 34.58
CA VAL A 528 -20.26 95.57 33.71
C VAL A 528 -21.38 96.59 33.47
N MET A 529 -22.59 96.17 33.10
CA MET A 529 -23.73 97.07 32.91
C MET A 529 -24.05 97.91 34.16
N LYS A 530 -24.00 97.32 35.36
CA LYS A 530 -24.18 98.06 36.63
C LYS A 530 -23.07 99.10 36.85
N LEU A 531 -21.81 98.74 36.59
CA LEU A 531 -20.69 99.68 36.67
C LEU A 531 -20.78 100.78 35.61
N GLU A 532 -21.28 100.50 34.40
CA GLU A 532 -21.54 101.49 33.36
C GLU A 532 -22.69 102.44 33.76
N GLU A 533 -23.78 101.91 34.30
CA GLU A 533 -24.86 102.72 34.87
C GLU A 533 -24.36 103.65 35.97
N ASP A 534 -23.58 103.13 36.92
CA ASP A 534 -23.06 103.90 38.05
C ASP A 534 -21.99 104.91 37.61
N ASN A 535 -21.13 104.55 36.64
CA ASN A 535 -20.22 105.52 36.01
C ASN A 535 -21.01 106.63 35.30
N ASN A 536 -22.12 106.30 34.64
CA ASN A 536 -23.02 107.30 34.03
C ASN A 536 -23.78 108.14 35.06
N LYS A 537 -24.14 107.60 36.23
CA LYS A 537 -24.69 108.38 37.36
C LYS A 537 -23.65 109.35 37.90
N LEU A 538 -22.41 108.89 38.11
CA LEU A 538 -21.28 109.71 38.56
C LEU A 538 -20.89 110.80 37.54
N ARG A 539 -20.87 110.48 36.23
CA ARG A 539 -20.64 111.47 35.16
C ARG A 539 -21.68 112.59 35.20
N ARG A 540 -22.97 112.26 35.28
CA ARG A 540 -24.05 113.26 35.39
C ARG A 540 -23.94 114.09 36.67
N ALA A 541 -23.57 113.50 37.80
CA ALA A 541 -23.36 114.22 39.06
C ALA A 541 -22.15 115.19 38.98
N LEU A 542 -21.07 114.77 38.32
CA LEU A 542 -19.90 115.61 38.04
C LEU A 542 -20.20 116.74 37.05
N GLU A 543 -20.98 116.46 36.01
CA GLU A 543 -21.44 117.45 35.03
C GLU A 543 -22.36 118.50 35.68
N GLN A 544 -23.27 118.07 36.59
CA GLN A 544 -24.09 118.97 37.39
C GLN A 544 -23.26 119.81 38.37
N SER A 545 -22.25 119.23 39.04
CA SER A 545 -21.40 119.99 39.97
C SER A 545 -20.47 120.96 39.24
N MET A 546 -19.93 120.59 38.07
CA MET A 546 -19.18 121.48 37.19
C MET A 546 -20.06 122.61 36.64
N THR A 547 -21.31 122.31 36.25
CA THR A 547 -22.28 123.33 35.81
C THR A 547 -22.60 124.31 36.95
N ARG A 548 -22.77 123.81 38.18
CA ARG A 548 -22.94 124.65 39.38
C ARG A 548 -21.71 125.51 39.67
N LEU A 549 -20.51 124.94 39.57
CA LEU A 549 -19.24 125.66 39.78
C LEU A 549 -19.07 126.78 38.75
N ASN A 550 -19.22 126.47 37.46
CA ASN A 550 -19.13 127.47 36.38
C ASN A 550 -20.14 128.59 36.57
N ARG A 551 -21.39 128.27 36.95
CA ARG A 551 -22.42 129.28 37.24
C ARG A 551 -22.05 130.15 38.45
N MET A 552 -21.45 129.58 39.50
CA MET A 552 -20.97 130.34 40.66
C MET A 552 -19.71 131.18 40.36
N SER A 553 -18.91 130.81 39.35
CA SER A 553 -17.72 131.57 38.92
C SER A 553 -18.06 132.70 37.95
N MET A 554 -19.07 132.55 37.08
CA MET A 554 -19.47 133.61 36.16
C MET A 554 -20.03 134.84 36.88
N ASP A 555 -20.68 134.65 38.03
CA ASP A 555 -21.26 135.74 38.83
C ASP A 555 -20.21 136.52 39.66
N SER A 556 -19.00 135.99 39.89
CA SER A 556 -17.96 136.67 40.69
C SER A 556 -17.12 137.67 39.92
N ASP A 557 -16.89 137.42 38.62
CA ASP A 557 -15.79 138.05 37.88
C ASP A 557 -16.13 139.47 37.37
N PHE A 558 -17.39 139.89 37.49
CA PHE A 558 -17.90 141.19 37.01
C PHE A 558 -18.23 142.21 38.11
N SER A 559 -18.01 141.90 39.39
CA SER A 559 -18.40 142.78 40.52
C SER A 559 -17.25 143.21 41.43
N VAL A 560 -16.62 144.34 41.12
CA VAL A 560 -15.72 145.05 42.06
C VAL A 560 -16.56 145.92 43.00
N ASP A 561 -16.37 145.81 44.32
CA ASP A 561 -17.12 146.63 45.30
C ASP A 561 -16.92 148.12 45.02
N ARG A 562 -18.02 148.81 44.72
CA ARG A 562 -18.12 150.26 44.49
C ARG A 562 -17.39 151.08 45.58
N ARG A 563 -17.34 150.60 46.83
CA ARG A 563 -16.60 151.25 47.92
C ARG A 563 -15.08 151.26 47.68
N ILE A 564 -14.53 150.19 47.13
CA ILE A 564 -13.11 150.10 46.75
C ILE A 564 -12.83 151.07 45.60
N VAL A 565 -13.69 151.07 44.57
CA VAL A 565 -13.58 151.98 43.41
C VAL A 565 -13.61 153.45 43.82
N ILE A 566 -14.58 153.84 44.67
CA ILE A 566 -14.67 155.20 45.22
C ILE A 566 -13.43 155.54 46.05
N LYS A 567 -12.97 154.62 46.93
CA LYS A 567 -11.81 154.87 47.79
C LYS A 567 -10.52 155.05 46.98
N LEU A 568 -10.33 154.29 45.90
CA LEU A 568 -9.21 154.47 44.97
C LEU A 568 -9.26 155.84 44.29
N LEU A 569 -10.40 156.23 43.70
CA LEU A 569 -10.60 157.56 43.10
C LEU A 569 -10.33 158.70 44.08
N VAL A 570 -10.88 158.63 45.30
CA VAL A 570 -10.66 159.62 46.36
C VAL A 570 -9.18 159.69 46.75
N THR A 571 -8.50 158.54 46.87
CA THR A 571 -7.07 158.49 47.22
C THR A 571 -6.19 159.06 46.09
N TYR A 572 -6.57 158.87 44.83
CA TYR A 572 -5.86 159.41 43.67
C TYR A 572 -5.87 160.96 43.65
N PHE A 573 -7.05 161.57 43.85
CA PHE A 573 -7.15 163.03 43.98
C PHE A 573 -6.48 163.56 45.26
N GLN A 574 -6.69 162.91 46.41
CA GLN A 574 -6.10 163.35 47.69
C GLN A 574 -4.56 163.29 47.70
N ARG A 575 -3.95 162.35 46.97
CA ARG A 575 -2.48 162.22 46.85
C ARG A 575 -1.94 162.89 45.58
N ASN A 576 -2.55 164.01 45.19
CA ASN A 576 -2.08 164.91 44.14
C ASN A 576 -1.75 164.18 42.82
N HIS A 577 -2.67 163.31 42.37
CA HIS A 577 -2.55 162.48 41.16
C HIS A 577 -1.45 161.39 41.20
N SER A 578 -1.22 160.76 42.35
CA SER A 578 -0.24 159.67 42.51
C SER A 578 -0.41 158.54 41.47
N LYS A 579 0.67 158.27 40.73
CA LYS A 579 0.74 157.22 39.69
C LYS A 579 0.56 155.81 40.25
N GLU A 580 0.95 155.56 41.50
CA GLU A 580 0.80 154.26 42.18
C GLU A 580 -0.68 153.89 42.38
N VAL A 581 -1.51 154.89 42.75
CA VAL A 581 -2.95 154.68 42.93
C VAL A 581 -3.62 154.42 41.57
N LEU A 582 -3.14 155.07 40.51
CA LEU A 582 -3.63 154.88 39.15
C LEU A 582 -3.27 153.49 38.59
N ASP A 583 -2.06 152.99 38.85
CA ASP A 583 -1.65 151.61 38.51
C ASP A 583 -2.45 150.57 39.30
N LEU A 584 -2.72 150.82 40.59
CA LEU A 584 -3.59 149.95 41.39
C LEU A 584 -5.05 149.96 40.88
N MET A 585 -5.56 151.12 40.45
CA MET A 585 -6.87 151.22 39.77
C MET A 585 -6.91 150.39 38.49
N VAL A 586 -5.92 150.56 37.60
CA VAL A 586 -5.79 149.77 36.36
C VAL A 586 -5.85 148.27 36.64
N ARG A 587 -5.13 147.81 37.68
CA ARG A 587 -5.03 146.38 38.03
C ARG A 587 -6.29 145.84 38.73
N MET A 588 -6.98 146.63 39.56
CA MET A 588 -8.21 146.20 40.25
C MET A 588 -9.48 146.36 39.42
N LEU A 589 -9.50 147.27 38.45
CA LEU A 589 -10.67 147.55 37.60
C LEU A 589 -10.57 146.89 36.22
N GLY A 590 -9.47 146.19 35.92
CA GLY A 590 -9.32 145.44 34.67
C GLY A 590 -9.26 146.31 33.41
N PHE A 591 -8.71 147.53 33.51
CA PHE A 591 -8.65 148.48 32.39
C PHE A 591 -8.02 147.83 31.14
N SER A 592 -8.61 148.08 29.98
CA SER A 592 -8.07 147.60 28.69
C SER A 592 -6.74 148.28 28.36
N GLU A 593 -5.94 147.73 27.45
CA GLU A 593 -4.66 148.34 27.09
C GLU A 593 -4.86 149.72 26.41
N GLU A 594 -5.93 149.85 25.62
CA GLU A 594 -6.38 151.12 25.01
C GLU A 594 -6.87 152.15 26.04
N GLU A 595 -7.30 151.71 27.22
CA GLU A 595 -7.66 152.60 28.34
C GLU A 595 -6.41 153.04 29.11
N LYS A 596 -5.50 152.10 29.44
CA LYS A 596 -4.18 152.38 30.05
C LYS A 596 -3.37 153.39 29.23
N GLN A 597 -3.48 153.31 27.91
CA GLN A 597 -2.80 154.21 26.97
C GLN A 597 -3.42 155.62 26.94
N ARG A 598 -4.74 155.75 27.15
CA ARG A 598 -5.44 157.04 27.26
C ARG A 598 -5.20 157.75 28.61
N ILE A 599 -4.80 157.04 29.66
CA ILE A 599 -4.42 157.61 30.97
C ILE A 599 -2.90 157.73 31.19
N GLY A 600 -2.08 157.50 30.15
CA GLY A 600 -0.63 157.74 30.20
C GLY A 600 0.19 156.73 31.01
N VAL A 601 -0.32 155.52 31.23
CA VAL A 601 0.35 154.48 32.05
C VAL A 601 1.09 153.43 31.20
N ALA A 602 0.64 153.16 29.97
CA ALA A 602 1.07 152.01 29.17
C ALA A 602 2.46 152.14 28.50
N GLN A 603 3.53 151.69 29.18
CA GLN A 603 4.77 151.24 28.53
C GLN A 603 5.64 150.33 29.45
N GLN A 604 5.61 148.99 29.26
CA GLN A 604 6.70 147.98 29.45
C GLN A 604 6.23 146.51 29.72
N GLY A 605 6.22 145.64 28.68
CA GLY A 605 6.44 144.15 28.70
C GLY A 605 5.60 143.20 29.60
N ALA A 606 5.85 141.87 29.68
CA ALA A 606 6.30 140.86 28.68
C ALA A 606 6.36 139.39 29.25
N GLY A 607 5.81 138.37 28.55
CA GLY A 607 6.10 136.91 28.76
C GLY A 607 5.34 136.16 29.90
N LYS A 608 5.52 134.85 30.22
CA LYS A 608 6.09 133.63 29.55
C LYS A 608 5.99 132.36 30.49
N GLY A 609 5.79 131.11 29.99
CA GLY A 609 5.90 129.81 30.76
C GLY A 609 4.59 128.95 30.80
N VAL A 610 4.47 127.59 30.74
CA VAL A 610 5.34 126.36 30.93
C VAL A 610 5.47 125.90 32.42
N VAL A 611 5.34 124.64 32.92
CA VAL A 611 6.01 123.30 32.63
C VAL A 611 5.31 122.06 33.31
N ARG A 612 5.60 120.80 32.86
CA ARG A 612 5.65 119.45 33.59
C ARG A 612 4.39 118.92 34.36
N GLY A 613 4.17 117.63 34.66
CA GLY A 613 4.85 116.30 34.51
C GLY A 613 4.04 115.19 35.27
N VAL A 614 4.46 113.98 35.73
CA VAL A 614 5.71 113.16 35.71
C VAL A 614 5.42 111.63 36.04
N PHE A 615 5.69 110.68 35.12
CA PHE A 615 6.07 109.21 35.28
C PHE A 615 5.20 108.10 35.94
N GLY A 616 5.34 106.84 35.41
CA GLY A 616 4.99 105.54 36.02
C GLY A 616 5.06 104.32 35.04
N LEU A 617 5.88 103.27 35.33
CA LEU A 617 6.19 102.06 34.50
C LEU A 617 6.43 100.82 35.45
N PRO A 618 6.71 99.53 35.04
CA PRO A 618 7.12 98.94 33.73
C PRO A 618 6.51 97.54 33.30
N GLY A 619 6.92 97.01 32.12
CA GLY A 619 6.77 95.58 31.65
C GLY A 619 5.67 95.33 30.59
N ARG A 620 5.82 94.77 29.36
CA ARG A 620 6.85 93.97 28.60
C ARG A 620 7.06 92.51 29.10
N LEU A 621 7.05 91.41 28.30
CA LEU A 621 6.86 91.04 26.85
C LEU A 621 5.97 89.74 26.79
N VAL A 622 5.53 89.06 25.69
CA VAL A 622 6.12 88.56 24.42
C VAL A 622 4.99 88.12 23.43
N GLY A 623 5.18 88.22 22.10
CA GLY A 623 4.39 87.54 21.03
C GLY A 623 3.03 88.19 20.65
N GLY A 624 2.57 88.30 19.39
CA GLY A 624 3.06 87.79 18.08
C GLY A 624 2.40 86.45 17.69
N ILE A 625 1.77 86.25 16.52
CA ILE A 625 1.82 86.90 15.19
C ILE A 625 0.38 87.05 14.58
N ILE A 626 0.21 87.85 13.52
CA ILE A 626 -1.05 88.06 12.76
C ILE A 626 -0.91 87.65 11.27
N GLY A 627 -1.97 87.05 10.70
CA GLY A 627 -2.15 86.79 9.25
C GLY A 627 -1.64 85.42 8.76
N GLY A 628 -2.24 84.77 7.74
CA GLY A 628 -3.42 85.11 6.93
C GLY A 628 -3.83 83.94 6.00
N THR A 629 -4.97 84.04 5.31
CA THR A 629 -5.52 83.06 4.32
C THR A 629 -5.32 83.56 2.87
N PRO A 630 -5.65 82.84 1.75
CA PRO A 630 -6.43 81.59 1.62
C PRO A 630 -5.96 80.56 0.55
N THR A 631 -6.73 79.45 0.38
CA THR A 631 -6.84 78.54 -0.82
C THR A 631 -5.59 77.72 -1.28
N THR A 632 -5.66 76.51 -1.87
CA THR A 632 -6.77 75.60 -2.31
C THR A 632 -6.29 74.13 -2.42
N ASP A 633 -7.23 73.18 -2.28
CA ASP A 633 -7.39 71.87 -2.96
C ASP A 633 -6.43 70.64 -2.79
N ASN A 634 -7.09 69.51 -2.49
CA ASN A 634 -6.84 68.11 -2.93
C ASN A 634 -5.55 67.34 -2.55
N LEU A 635 -5.64 66.46 -1.53
CA LEU A 635 -5.83 64.99 -1.70
C LEU A 635 -6.38 64.36 -0.37
N PRO A 636 -6.49 63.03 -0.14
CA PRO A 636 -7.71 62.46 0.43
C PRO A 636 -7.60 61.98 1.89
N ASN A 637 -8.75 61.60 2.47
CA ASN A 637 -8.82 60.96 3.79
C ASN A 637 -8.04 59.64 3.82
N ALA A 638 -7.08 59.54 4.73
CA ALA A 638 -6.60 58.29 5.32
C ALA A 638 -6.49 58.50 6.83
N ALA A 639 -7.16 57.68 7.63
CA ALA A 639 -7.20 57.84 9.09
C ALA A 639 -5.95 57.23 9.74
N LEU A 640 -5.25 58.01 10.58
CA LEU A 640 -4.17 57.53 11.45
C LEU A 640 -3.88 58.54 12.58
N ASP A 641 -4.87 58.76 13.44
CA ASP A 641 -4.59 59.29 14.79
C ASP A 641 -3.66 58.32 15.54
N ASN A 642 -2.91 58.85 16.52
CA ASN A 642 -1.87 58.17 17.31
C ASN A 642 -0.48 57.99 16.68
N GLN A 643 -0.05 58.84 15.74
CA GLN A 643 1.39 59.15 15.63
C GLN A 643 1.77 60.14 16.74
N SER A 644 2.67 59.74 17.64
CA SER A 644 3.13 60.60 18.74
C SER A 644 4.00 61.74 18.21
N PHE A 645 4.10 62.84 18.96
CA PHE A 645 5.12 63.86 18.72
C PHE A 645 6.53 63.24 18.71
N ALA A 646 6.76 62.19 19.50
CA ALA A 646 8.01 61.43 19.49
C ALA A 646 8.25 60.71 18.15
N ASP A 647 7.22 60.12 17.54
CA ASP A 647 7.34 59.39 16.26
C ASP A 647 7.57 60.38 15.12
N MET A 648 6.85 61.52 15.09
CA MET A 648 7.14 62.61 14.16
C MET A 648 8.55 63.20 14.33
N TRP A 649 9.11 63.19 15.56
CA TRP A 649 10.50 63.60 15.80
C TRP A 649 11.51 62.54 15.34
N VAL A 650 11.17 61.25 15.45
CA VAL A 650 11.99 60.14 14.92
C VAL A 650 11.98 60.16 13.39
N ASP A 651 10.83 60.30 12.74
CA ASP A 651 10.73 60.45 11.29
C ASP A 651 11.45 61.73 10.81
N PHE A 652 11.38 62.82 11.57
CA PHE A 652 12.16 64.03 11.28
C PHE A 652 13.67 63.78 11.39
N LEU A 653 14.15 63.10 12.44
CA LEU A 653 15.56 62.75 12.60
C LEU A 653 16.06 61.76 11.53
N LEU A 654 15.26 60.76 11.18
CA LEU A 654 15.56 59.80 10.12
C LEU A 654 15.63 60.51 8.76
N LYS A 655 14.69 61.42 8.48
CA LYS A 655 14.67 62.18 7.24
C LYS A 655 15.75 63.25 7.17
N GLU A 656 16.05 63.95 8.26
CA GLU A 656 17.20 64.87 8.32
C GLU A 656 18.52 64.11 8.19
N GLY A 657 18.61 62.91 8.76
CA GLY A 657 19.74 61.98 8.54
C GLY A 657 19.89 61.56 7.07
N GLU A 658 18.81 61.11 6.43
CA GLU A 658 18.80 60.69 5.02
C GLU A 658 19.07 61.88 4.07
N GLU A 659 18.58 63.09 4.39
CA GLU A 659 18.93 64.31 3.67
C GLU A 659 20.40 64.73 3.90
N ARG A 660 20.96 64.48 5.09
CA ARG A 660 22.38 64.74 5.38
C ARG A 660 23.28 63.78 4.63
N GLU A 661 22.94 62.49 4.61
CA GLU A 661 23.66 61.46 3.84
C GLU A 661 23.54 61.71 2.32
N LYS A 662 22.39 62.19 1.84
CA LYS A 662 22.23 62.66 0.43
C LYS A 662 23.07 63.90 0.12
N ARG A 663 23.26 64.83 1.07
CA ARG A 663 24.16 65.98 0.88
C ARG A 663 25.63 65.55 0.91
N GLU A 664 26.04 64.73 1.88
CA GLU A 664 27.42 64.22 2.01
C GLU A 664 27.82 63.30 0.84
N SER A 665 26.89 62.52 0.28
CA SER A 665 27.14 61.75 -0.96
C SER A 665 27.18 62.64 -2.21
N SER A 666 26.37 63.71 -2.29
CA SER A 666 26.45 64.69 -3.38
C SER A 666 27.79 65.45 -3.36
N GLU A 667 28.23 65.90 -2.19
CA GLU A 667 29.44 66.72 -2.01
C GLU A 667 30.74 65.92 -2.23
N ASN A 668 30.72 64.59 -2.03
CA ASN A 668 31.81 63.69 -2.41
C ASN A 668 31.92 63.46 -3.93
N ILE A 669 30.82 63.54 -4.69
CA ILE A 669 30.82 63.24 -6.14
C ILE A 669 31.49 64.35 -6.96
N ASP A 670 31.41 65.61 -6.52
CA ASP A 670 32.10 66.74 -7.18
C ASP A 670 33.58 66.89 -6.78
N THR A 671 34.14 66.01 -5.92
CA THR A 671 35.53 66.15 -5.42
C THR A 671 36.43 64.90 -5.43
N LYS A 672 36.10 63.81 -6.16
CA LYS A 672 37.14 62.84 -6.59
C LYS A 672 36.83 61.94 -7.79
#